data_AF-A0A8H2XJ34-F1
#
_entry.id   AF-A0A8H2XJ34-F1
#
_cell.length_a   1.000
_cell.length_b   1.000
_cell.length_c   1.000
_cell.angle_alpha   90.00
_cell.angle_beta   90.00
_cell.angle_gamma   90.00
#
_symmetry.space_group_name_H-M   'P 1'
#
loop_
_entity.id
_entity.type
_entity.pdbx_description
1 polymer ?
#
loop_
_entity_poly.entity_id
_entity_poly.type
_entity_poly.pdbx_seq_one_letter_code
_entity_poly.pdbx_strand_id
1 'polypeptide(L)'
;MDPQEVDGWIAQLGQCKQLSEPDTREILMEESNVQPVRCPVTVCGDIHGQFHDLSELFRIGGNSPDTNYLFMGDYVDRGYYSVETVTLLVTLKLRYRDRVTILRGNHESRQITQVYGFYDECLRKYGNANVWKYFTDLFDFLPLTALIDNQIFCLHGGLSPSIDTLDHVRGIDRVQEVPHEGPMCDLLWSDPDDRCGWGISPRGAGYTFGQDISEAFNHNNGLTLVARAHQLVMEGYNWSQDRNVVTIFSAPNYCYRCGNQAAIMEIDEKLSYTLYVHSYLARVMTNISSILAFNSIQRLELENLWFQDESPIISCKVCRMSSDHMPVEKTKLAKGFSKRLREPRKLNRRKLTSVQWAKWYDLGGYLERLEYLASLDHASDGRFVTWVLVPADEPETLEILSTCQTYKRDVLVLPAGEATSKTDTGYAIASVLTPAKHRGNGYAARMMSLLHFALAQPGGVPPFPEKWGTPPAPVHQPGIASVLYSGVGTYYSRCAPGEEGTGWTIVGTRTAEWVVPFHTVELDPQVELLSMEEAISTFTADATRFKQDFESLGLTSYARFAFQPTAGWCRYQMIRDQESPVYVASPPKFWGARIQYGSEIHYIVWTYRPSNDPAPKVIVVNLCATSESFPCLLKAVISAAHGEKHQLVEAWNLDAQLEGAIEETGGRIYERTGQLPALRWYGSERGQVDWVGNNKLHWC
;
A
#
# COMPACT_ATOMS: atom_id res chain seq x y z
N MET A 1 -12.83 -39.82 7.41
CA MET A 1 -11.68 -38.98 7.01
C MET A 1 -10.44 -39.47 7.73
N ASP A 2 -9.35 -39.67 7.00
CA ASP A 2 -8.06 -40.08 7.56
C ASP A 2 -7.43 -38.88 8.31
N PRO A 3 -7.07 -39.00 9.60
CA PRO A 3 -6.41 -37.91 10.32
C PRO A 3 -5.16 -37.35 9.62
N GLN A 4 -4.40 -38.17 8.88
CA GLN A 4 -3.22 -37.70 8.15
C GLN A 4 -3.57 -36.80 6.96
N GLU A 5 -4.69 -37.08 6.30
CA GLU A 5 -5.20 -36.26 5.20
C GLU A 5 -5.63 -34.88 5.73
N VAL A 6 -6.32 -34.85 6.87
CA VAL A 6 -6.75 -33.62 7.54
C VAL A 6 -5.57 -32.80 8.06
N ASP A 7 -4.52 -33.46 8.58
CA ASP A 7 -3.27 -32.79 8.96
C ASP A 7 -2.59 -32.14 7.74
N GLY A 8 -2.65 -32.80 6.57
CA GLY A 8 -2.23 -32.24 5.29
C GLY A 8 -3.03 -31.00 4.87
N TRP A 9 -4.35 -31.02 5.04
CA TRP A 9 -5.21 -29.87 4.79
C TRP A 9 -4.89 -28.69 5.71
N ILE A 10 -4.69 -28.93 7.01
CA ILE A 10 -4.29 -27.90 7.97
C ILE A 10 -2.96 -27.26 7.56
N ALA A 11 -1.97 -28.07 7.16
CA ALA A 11 -0.68 -27.57 6.71
C ALA A 11 -0.78 -26.72 5.43
N GLN A 12 -1.64 -27.11 4.48
CA GLN A 12 -1.92 -26.34 3.27
C GLN A 12 -2.61 -25.02 3.60
N LEU A 13 -3.65 -25.06 4.43
CA LEU A 13 -4.40 -23.88 4.87
C LEU A 13 -3.52 -22.92 5.66
N GLY A 14 -2.60 -23.42 6.50
CA GLY A 14 -1.60 -22.61 7.21
C GLY A 14 -0.67 -21.81 6.29
N GLN A 15 -0.55 -22.18 5.01
CA GLN A 15 0.14 -21.41 3.98
C GLN A 15 -0.79 -20.46 3.21
N CYS A 16 -2.01 -20.24 3.70
CA CYS A 16 -3.07 -19.45 3.06
C CYS A 16 -3.44 -19.97 1.66
N LYS A 17 -3.48 -21.30 1.49
CA LYS A 17 -3.91 -21.95 0.25
C LYS A 17 -5.25 -22.65 0.47
N GLN A 18 -6.26 -22.26 -0.29
CA GLN A 18 -7.60 -22.87 -0.24
C GLN A 18 -7.55 -24.38 -0.58
N LEU A 19 -8.49 -25.16 -0.03
CA LEU A 19 -8.69 -26.57 -0.42
C LEU A 19 -9.47 -26.67 -1.73
N SER A 20 -9.45 -27.85 -2.34
CA SER A 20 -10.25 -28.13 -3.55
C SER A 20 -11.73 -28.32 -3.19
N GLU A 21 -12.64 -28.10 -4.16
CA GLU A 21 -14.09 -28.17 -3.93
C GLU A 21 -14.56 -29.51 -3.32
N PRO A 22 -14.13 -30.71 -3.78
CA PRO A 22 -14.55 -31.99 -3.20
C PRO A 22 -14.25 -32.14 -1.69
N ASP A 23 -13.11 -31.62 -1.24
CA ASP A 23 -12.63 -31.77 0.14
C ASP A 23 -13.50 -30.99 1.14
N THR A 24 -14.18 -29.93 0.68
CA THR A 24 -15.02 -29.07 1.53
C THR A 24 -16.37 -29.68 1.92
N ARG A 25 -16.79 -30.77 1.26
CA ARG A 25 -18.14 -31.35 1.40
C ARG A 25 -18.34 -32.19 2.68
N GLU A 26 -17.29 -32.75 3.26
CA GLU A 26 -17.39 -33.83 4.26
C GLU A 26 -17.46 -33.35 5.72
N ILE A 27 -17.88 -32.12 5.95
CA ILE A 27 -17.80 -31.47 7.25
C ILE A 27 -19.20 -31.38 7.86
N LEU A 28 -19.53 -32.23 8.84
CA LEU A 28 -20.79 -32.13 9.60
C LEU A 28 -20.51 -32.33 11.09
N MET A 29 -21.16 -31.54 11.94
CA MET A 29 -21.00 -31.56 13.39
C MET A 29 -22.34 -31.72 14.11
N GLU A 30 -22.40 -32.67 15.03
CA GLU A 30 -23.51 -32.86 15.97
C GLU A 30 -23.11 -32.29 17.33
N GLU A 31 -23.58 -31.09 17.66
CA GLU A 31 -23.30 -30.40 18.93
C GLU A 31 -24.56 -29.78 19.55
N SER A 32 -24.52 -29.42 20.83
CA SER A 32 -25.66 -28.77 21.51
C SER A 32 -25.73 -27.28 21.18
N ASN A 33 -26.90 -26.65 21.30
CA ASN A 33 -27.01 -25.18 21.18
C ASN A 33 -26.29 -24.44 22.32
N VAL A 34 -26.16 -25.09 23.48
CA VAL A 34 -25.38 -24.63 24.63
C VAL A 34 -24.23 -25.61 24.80
N GLN A 35 -23.17 -25.41 24.02
CA GLN A 35 -22.06 -26.35 23.95
C GLN A 35 -21.21 -26.29 25.24
N PRO A 36 -21.09 -27.38 26.01
CA PRO A 36 -20.22 -27.38 27.19
C PRO A 36 -18.76 -27.31 26.79
N VAL A 37 -18.00 -26.44 27.43
CA VAL A 37 -16.54 -26.27 27.22
C VAL A 37 -15.85 -26.31 28.59
N ARG A 38 -14.68 -26.94 28.68
CA ARG A 38 -13.90 -27.02 29.92
C ARG A 38 -12.70 -26.09 29.87
N CYS A 39 -12.31 -25.55 31.00
CA CYS A 39 -11.03 -24.87 31.14
C CYS A 39 -9.85 -25.87 31.14
N PRO A 40 -8.64 -25.42 30.77
CA PRO A 40 -8.31 -24.08 30.27
C PRO A 40 -8.78 -23.87 28.82
N VAL A 41 -9.14 -22.64 28.44
CA VAL A 41 -9.59 -22.30 27.08
C VAL A 41 -9.33 -20.84 26.72
N THR A 42 -9.01 -20.59 25.45
CA THR A 42 -8.83 -19.26 24.88
C THR A 42 -10.05 -18.85 24.07
N VAL A 43 -10.74 -17.80 24.51
CA VAL A 43 -11.95 -17.25 23.91
C VAL A 43 -11.61 -16.14 22.91
N CYS A 44 -12.16 -16.25 21.70
CA CYS A 44 -11.91 -15.37 20.56
C CYS A 44 -13.23 -14.82 20.01
N GLY A 45 -13.23 -13.54 19.61
CA GLY A 45 -14.35 -12.88 18.95
C GLY A 45 -14.25 -12.93 17.42
N ASP A 46 -14.77 -11.88 16.78
CA ASP A 46 -14.87 -11.73 15.32
C ASP A 46 -13.51 -11.85 14.62
N ILE A 47 -13.48 -12.50 13.45
CA ILE A 47 -12.27 -12.68 12.62
C ILE A 47 -12.43 -12.06 11.23
N HIS A 48 -13.63 -12.13 10.64
CA HIS A 48 -14.00 -11.47 9.38
C HIS A 48 -13.01 -11.64 8.23
N GLY A 49 -12.61 -12.89 7.95
CA GLY A 49 -11.73 -13.21 6.83
C GLY A 49 -10.34 -12.58 6.89
N GLN A 50 -9.91 -12.06 8.04
CA GLN A 50 -8.56 -11.55 8.27
C GLN A 50 -7.59 -12.69 8.64
N PHE A 51 -7.39 -13.64 7.70
CA PHE A 51 -6.63 -14.89 7.91
C PHE A 51 -5.24 -14.70 8.55
N HIS A 52 -4.53 -13.63 8.19
CA HIS A 52 -3.19 -13.37 8.71
C HIS A 52 -3.22 -12.87 10.16
N ASP A 53 -4.27 -12.14 10.54
CA ASP A 53 -4.48 -11.76 11.94
C ASP A 53 -4.94 -12.97 12.76
N LEU A 54 -5.71 -13.91 12.17
CA LEU A 54 -5.97 -15.21 12.78
C LEU A 54 -4.67 -16.02 13.01
N SER A 55 -3.73 -15.95 12.07
CA SER A 55 -2.42 -16.58 12.25
C SER A 55 -1.62 -15.95 13.40
N GLU A 56 -1.76 -14.64 13.62
CA GLU A 56 -1.15 -13.95 14.76
C GLU A 56 -1.83 -14.28 16.08
N LEU A 57 -3.16 -14.39 16.07
CA LEU A 57 -3.94 -14.88 17.20
C LEU A 57 -3.39 -16.23 17.69
N PHE A 58 -3.10 -17.17 16.79
CA PHE A 58 -2.47 -18.44 17.15
C PHE A 58 -1.00 -18.31 17.63
N ARG A 59 -0.25 -17.30 17.19
CA ARG A 59 1.09 -17.03 17.76
C ARG A 59 1.01 -16.55 19.21
N ILE A 60 -0.02 -15.76 19.54
CA ILE A 60 -0.21 -15.19 20.87
C ILE A 60 -0.82 -16.23 21.82
N GLY A 61 -1.93 -16.87 21.41
CA GLY A 61 -2.63 -17.85 22.25
C GLY A 61 -2.03 -19.26 22.21
N GLY A 62 -1.10 -19.54 21.28
CA GLY A 62 -0.55 -20.87 21.04
C GLY A 62 -1.33 -21.67 20.01
N ASN A 63 -0.71 -22.69 19.41
CA ASN A 63 -1.34 -23.48 18.36
C ASN A 63 -2.27 -24.56 18.94
N SER A 64 -3.37 -24.86 18.24
CA SER A 64 -4.12 -26.09 18.46
C SER A 64 -3.31 -27.29 17.94
N PRO A 65 -3.29 -28.45 18.62
CA PRO A 65 -4.14 -28.84 19.75
C PRO A 65 -3.57 -28.56 21.15
N ASP A 66 -2.42 -27.90 21.25
CA ASP A 66 -1.78 -27.63 22.54
C ASP A 66 -2.61 -26.64 23.38
N THR A 67 -3.20 -25.64 22.72
CA THR A 67 -4.16 -24.70 23.31
C THR A 67 -5.59 -25.04 22.90
N ASN A 68 -6.53 -25.02 23.85
CA ASN A 68 -7.97 -25.13 23.56
C ASN A 68 -8.55 -23.77 23.15
N TYR A 69 -9.43 -23.74 22.15
CA TYR A 69 -10.03 -22.52 21.61
C TYR A 69 -11.56 -22.55 21.59
N LEU A 70 -12.17 -21.39 21.82
CA LEU A 70 -13.59 -21.12 21.59
C LEU A 70 -13.69 -19.85 20.76
N PHE A 71 -14.19 -19.95 19.53
CA PHE A 71 -14.47 -18.81 18.67
C PHE A 71 -15.97 -18.49 18.66
N MET A 72 -16.31 -17.21 18.78
CA MET A 72 -17.70 -16.77 19.00
C MET A 72 -18.49 -16.45 17.72
N GLY A 73 -17.92 -16.62 16.53
CA GLY A 73 -18.62 -16.36 15.25
C GLY A 73 -17.93 -15.30 14.39
N ASP A 74 -18.58 -14.93 13.29
CA ASP A 74 -18.12 -13.93 12.31
C ASP A 74 -16.73 -14.27 11.75
N TYR A 75 -16.63 -15.44 11.12
CA TYR A 75 -15.44 -15.94 10.46
C TYR A 75 -15.24 -15.34 9.08
N VAL A 76 -16.34 -14.99 8.41
CA VAL A 76 -16.40 -14.61 7.00
C VAL A 76 -16.79 -13.14 6.81
N ASP A 77 -16.81 -12.70 5.55
CA ASP A 77 -17.10 -11.34 5.07
C ASP A 77 -16.05 -10.30 5.48
N ARG A 78 -16.10 -9.13 4.81
CA ARG A 78 -15.22 -7.96 4.99
C ARG A 78 -13.76 -8.17 4.59
N GLY A 79 -13.12 -9.23 5.10
CA GLY A 79 -11.76 -9.62 4.76
C GLY A 79 -11.66 -10.26 3.37
N TYR A 80 -10.44 -10.51 2.91
CA TYR A 80 -10.17 -11.05 1.57
C TYR A 80 -9.97 -12.58 1.56
N TYR A 81 -9.85 -13.17 2.75
CA TYR A 81 -9.46 -14.56 2.98
C TYR A 81 -10.47 -15.29 3.87
N SER A 82 -11.76 -14.99 3.68
CA SER A 82 -12.85 -15.65 4.40
C SER A 82 -12.86 -17.15 4.14
N VAL A 83 -12.62 -17.57 2.89
CA VAL A 83 -12.54 -18.98 2.49
C VAL A 83 -11.48 -19.71 3.31
N GLU A 84 -10.23 -19.23 3.33
CA GLU A 84 -9.15 -19.87 4.07
C GLU A 84 -9.39 -19.83 5.58
N THR A 85 -9.95 -18.73 6.09
CA THR A 85 -10.27 -18.54 7.51
C THR A 85 -11.28 -19.57 7.98
N VAL A 86 -12.44 -19.63 7.34
CA VAL A 86 -13.51 -20.55 7.74
C VAL A 86 -13.12 -22.00 7.48
N THR A 87 -12.43 -22.28 6.37
CA THR A 87 -11.94 -23.64 6.08
C THR A 87 -10.96 -24.09 7.17
N LEU A 88 -9.99 -23.26 7.56
CA LEU A 88 -9.02 -23.60 8.61
C LEU A 88 -9.70 -23.90 9.96
N LEU A 89 -10.59 -23.02 10.42
CA LEU A 89 -11.27 -23.21 11.70
C LEU A 89 -12.13 -24.47 11.73
N VAL A 90 -12.83 -24.73 10.63
CA VAL A 90 -13.65 -25.93 10.47
C VAL A 90 -12.78 -27.19 10.38
N THR A 91 -11.66 -27.17 9.66
CA THR A 91 -10.72 -28.29 9.60
C THR A 91 -10.07 -28.56 10.95
N LEU A 92 -9.69 -27.52 11.70
CA LEU A 92 -9.19 -27.64 13.08
C LEU A 92 -10.24 -28.29 13.99
N LYS A 93 -11.50 -27.87 13.88
CA LYS A 93 -12.61 -28.46 14.63
C LYS A 93 -12.84 -29.92 14.25
N LEU A 94 -12.76 -30.28 12.96
CA LEU A 94 -12.86 -31.68 12.53
C LEU A 94 -11.73 -32.52 13.11
N ARG A 95 -10.51 -31.98 13.11
CA ARG A 95 -9.30 -32.69 13.52
C ARG A 95 -9.14 -32.82 15.04
N TYR A 96 -9.57 -31.79 15.76
CA TYR A 96 -9.40 -31.63 17.20
C TYR A 96 -10.74 -31.26 17.85
N ARG A 97 -11.73 -32.14 17.70
CA ARG A 97 -13.13 -31.91 18.09
C ARG A 97 -13.32 -31.39 19.51
N ASP A 98 -12.54 -31.89 20.47
CA ASP A 98 -12.62 -31.51 21.88
C ASP A 98 -11.71 -30.34 22.26
N ARG A 99 -10.92 -29.82 21.31
CA ARG A 99 -9.94 -28.73 21.51
C ARG A 99 -10.39 -27.41 20.94
N VAL A 100 -11.21 -27.44 19.89
CA VAL A 100 -11.71 -26.23 19.22
C VAL A 100 -13.23 -26.23 19.28
N THR A 101 -13.83 -25.11 19.62
CA THR A 101 -15.28 -24.86 19.56
C THR A 101 -15.50 -23.64 18.67
N ILE A 102 -16.42 -23.75 17.72
CA ILE A 102 -16.78 -22.67 16.78
C ILE A 102 -18.28 -22.42 16.88
N LEU A 103 -18.67 -21.22 17.31
CA LEU A 103 -20.06 -20.79 17.41
C LEU A 103 -20.53 -20.13 16.12
N ARG A 104 -21.84 -19.96 15.97
CA ARG A 104 -22.44 -19.20 14.87
C ARG A 104 -22.39 -17.70 15.17
N GLY A 105 -21.92 -16.89 14.24
CA GLY A 105 -22.09 -15.43 14.24
C GLY A 105 -23.25 -14.98 13.36
N ASN A 106 -23.50 -13.68 13.31
CA ASN A 106 -24.56 -13.14 12.46
C ASN A 106 -24.16 -13.14 10.97
N HIS A 107 -22.85 -13.20 10.66
CA HIS A 107 -22.34 -13.33 9.30
C HIS A 107 -22.39 -14.76 8.76
N GLU A 108 -22.54 -15.78 9.60
CA GLU A 108 -22.77 -17.18 9.17
C GLU A 108 -24.23 -17.42 8.72
N SER A 109 -24.68 -16.58 7.78
CA SER A 109 -26.03 -16.49 7.20
C SER A 109 -25.95 -16.28 5.69
N ARG A 110 -26.86 -16.90 4.94
CA ARG A 110 -26.94 -16.76 3.47
C ARG A 110 -27.19 -15.31 3.06
N GLN A 111 -28.06 -14.59 3.77
CA GLN A 111 -28.42 -13.22 3.40
C GLN A 111 -27.26 -12.24 3.59
N ILE A 112 -26.51 -12.39 4.68
CA ILE A 112 -25.40 -11.49 5.01
C ILE A 112 -24.21 -11.76 4.08
N THR A 113 -23.83 -13.03 3.88
CA THR A 113 -22.71 -13.41 3.02
C THR A 113 -22.87 -13.03 1.55
N GLN A 114 -24.12 -12.91 1.07
CA GLN A 114 -24.43 -12.42 -0.29
C GLN A 114 -24.15 -10.92 -0.48
N VAL A 115 -24.13 -10.14 0.60
CA VAL A 115 -24.00 -8.68 0.55
C VAL A 115 -22.59 -8.23 0.96
N TYR A 116 -21.95 -8.95 1.87
CA TYR A 116 -20.74 -8.45 2.57
C TYR A 116 -19.42 -9.12 2.17
N GLY A 117 -19.44 -9.96 1.13
CA GLY A 117 -18.26 -10.33 0.34
C GLY A 117 -17.97 -11.81 0.22
N PHE A 118 -18.45 -12.67 1.12
CA PHE A 118 -18.10 -14.10 1.13
C PHE A 118 -18.64 -14.85 -0.10
N TYR A 119 -19.84 -14.50 -0.57
CA TYR A 119 -20.39 -15.06 -1.81
C TYR A 119 -19.49 -14.76 -3.01
N ASP A 120 -19.12 -13.49 -3.19
CA ASP A 120 -18.25 -13.04 -4.27
C ASP A 120 -16.84 -13.62 -4.16
N GLU A 121 -16.33 -13.79 -2.93
CA GLU A 121 -15.05 -14.42 -2.66
C GLU A 121 -15.05 -15.88 -3.13
N CYS A 122 -16.07 -16.66 -2.75
CA CYS A 122 -16.25 -18.04 -3.21
C CYS A 122 -16.31 -18.12 -4.74
N LEU A 123 -17.11 -17.26 -5.38
CA LEU A 123 -17.25 -17.24 -6.84
C LEU A 123 -15.92 -16.93 -7.53
N ARG A 124 -15.16 -15.96 -7.02
CA ARG A 124 -13.85 -15.57 -7.55
C ARG A 124 -12.80 -16.69 -7.40
N LYS A 125 -12.81 -17.40 -6.27
CA LYS A 125 -11.81 -18.43 -5.94
C LYS A 125 -12.08 -19.80 -6.56
N TYR A 126 -13.35 -20.14 -6.77
CA TYR A 126 -13.75 -21.47 -7.25
C TYR A 126 -14.46 -21.46 -8.61
N GLY A 127 -14.77 -20.28 -9.15
CA GLY A 127 -15.45 -20.11 -10.44
C GLY A 127 -16.93 -20.50 -10.44
N ASN A 128 -17.48 -20.93 -9.30
CA ASN A 128 -18.87 -21.32 -9.11
C ASN A 128 -19.35 -21.07 -7.66
N ALA A 129 -20.65 -21.25 -7.40
CA ALA A 129 -21.26 -20.98 -6.09
C ALA A 129 -21.41 -22.21 -5.17
N ASN A 130 -20.86 -23.37 -5.55
CA ASN A 130 -21.03 -24.62 -4.79
C ASN A 130 -20.38 -24.53 -3.40
N VAL A 131 -19.16 -24.00 -3.33
CA VAL A 131 -18.43 -23.86 -2.06
C VAL A 131 -19.18 -22.91 -1.10
N TRP A 132 -19.74 -21.81 -1.60
CA TRP A 132 -20.60 -20.94 -0.80
C TRP A 132 -21.80 -21.70 -0.26
N LYS A 133 -22.49 -22.48 -1.12
CA LYS A 133 -23.62 -23.32 -0.69
C LYS A 133 -23.19 -24.29 0.41
N TYR A 134 -22.08 -25.00 0.24
CA TYR A 134 -21.58 -25.97 1.22
C TYR A 134 -21.29 -25.33 2.58
N PHE A 135 -20.63 -24.16 2.60
CA PHE A 135 -20.40 -23.43 3.85
C PHE A 135 -21.69 -22.92 4.48
N THR A 136 -22.62 -22.36 3.70
CA THR A 136 -23.89 -21.89 4.27
C THR A 136 -24.77 -23.01 4.78
N ASP A 137 -24.72 -24.19 4.17
CA ASP A 137 -25.40 -25.39 4.68
C ASP A 137 -24.72 -25.87 5.98
N LEU A 138 -23.38 -25.80 6.08
CA LEU A 138 -22.64 -26.07 7.31
C LEU A 138 -22.96 -25.08 8.43
N PHE A 139 -23.12 -23.79 8.12
CA PHE A 139 -23.41 -22.73 9.09
C PHE A 139 -24.68 -23.00 9.90
N ASP A 140 -25.66 -23.69 9.31
CA ASP A 140 -26.90 -24.07 9.99
C ASP A 140 -26.66 -25.04 11.16
N PHE A 141 -25.54 -25.77 11.16
CA PHE A 141 -25.21 -26.72 12.23
C PHE A 141 -24.39 -26.12 13.37
N LEU A 142 -23.81 -24.92 13.19
CA LEU A 142 -22.96 -24.28 14.21
C LEU A 142 -23.75 -24.00 15.49
N PRO A 143 -23.24 -24.39 16.68
CA PRO A 143 -23.85 -24.05 17.96
C PRO A 143 -24.08 -22.54 18.12
N LEU A 144 -25.17 -22.17 18.79
CA LEU A 144 -25.50 -20.77 19.03
C LEU A 144 -24.68 -20.18 20.18
N THR A 145 -24.39 -20.99 21.21
CA THR A 145 -23.78 -20.56 22.46
C THR A 145 -22.89 -21.65 23.04
N ALA A 146 -22.00 -21.27 23.97
CA ALA A 146 -21.20 -22.19 24.76
C ALA A 146 -21.26 -21.82 26.24
N LEU A 147 -20.98 -22.82 27.09
CA LEU A 147 -20.96 -22.68 28.53
C LEU A 147 -19.65 -23.25 29.08
N ILE A 148 -18.76 -22.36 29.53
CA ILE A 148 -17.45 -22.72 30.07
C ILE A 148 -17.58 -23.04 31.56
N ASP A 149 -17.30 -24.29 31.94
CA ASP A 149 -17.37 -24.83 33.31
C ASP A 149 -18.61 -24.39 34.11
N ASN A 150 -19.76 -24.32 33.43
CA ASN A 150 -21.05 -23.91 33.97
C ASN A 150 -21.10 -22.49 34.58
N GLN A 151 -20.10 -21.64 34.31
CA GLN A 151 -19.98 -20.32 34.95
C GLN A 151 -19.86 -19.16 33.96
N ILE A 152 -19.33 -19.37 32.75
CA ILE A 152 -19.18 -18.29 31.76
C ILE A 152 -19.98 -18.66 30.51
N PHE A 153 -20.97 -17.82 30.19
CA PHE A 153 -21.85 -18.00 29.05
C PHE A 153 -21.30 -17.23 27.84
N CYS A 154 -21.02 -17.92 26.74
CA CYS A 154 -20.41 -17.37 25.55
C CYS A 154 -21.37 -17.40 24.37
N LEU A 155 -21.47 -16.30 23.63
CA LEU A 155 -22.32 -16.16 22.43
C LEU A 155 -21.83 -15.02 21.55
N HIS A 156 -22.25 -14.99 20.27
CA HIS A 156 -21.84 -13.90 19.37
C HIS A 156 -22.46 -12.55 19.76
N GLY A 157 -23.80 -12.52 19.72
CA GLY A 157 -24.69 -11.38 19.95
C GLY A 157 -24.84 -11.07 21.44
N GLY A 158 -26.06 -11.19 21.92
CA GLY A 158 -26.39 -10.83 23.28
C GLY A 158 -27.67 -11.51 23.77
N LEU A 159 -28.19 -11.03 24.89
CA LEU A 159 -29.38 -11.62 25.50
C LEU A 159 -30.64 -11.34 24.66
N SER A 160 -31.67 -12.14 24.86
CA SER A 160 -32.98 -12.00 24.21
C SER A 160 -34.10 -11.83 25.25
N PRO A 161 -35.12 -10.98 25.01
CA PRO A 161 -36.30 -10.91 25.86
C PRO A 161 -37.13 -12.20 25.84
N SER A 162 -36.86 -13.12 24.91
CA SER A 162 -37.53 -14.43 24.81
C SER A 162 -36.77 -15.55 25.54
N ILE A 163 -35.64 -15.26 26.17
CA ILE A 163 -34.73 -16.24 26.76
C ILE A 163 -34.38 -15.85 28.20
N ASP A 164 -35.03 -16.48 29.17
CA ASP A 164 -34.73 -16.30 30.59
C ASP A 164 -33.71 -17.31 31.12
N THR A 165 -33.66 -18.50 30.51
CA THR A 165 -32.85 -19.63 31.01
C THR A 165 -32.01 -20.27 29.90
N LEU A 166 -30.90 -20.91 30.29
CA LEU A 166 -30.09 -21.73 29.37
C LEU A 166 -30.89 -22.87 28.72
N ASP A 167 -31.94 -23.38 29.38
CA ASP A 167 -32.82 -24.40 28.80
C ASP A 167 -33.67 -23.87 27.64
N HIS A 168 -34.05 -22.59 27.67
CA HIS A 168 -34.72 -21.97 26.52
C HIS A 168 -33.79 -21.97 25.29
N VAL A 169 -32.49 -21.72 25.49
CA VAL A 169 -31.49 -21.77 24.40
C VAL A 169 -31.34 -23.19 23.86
N ARG A 170 -31.30 -24.20 24.74
CA ARG A 170 -31.24 -25.63 24.35
C ARG A 170 -32.43 -26.08 23.51
N GLY A 171 -33.60 -25.46 23.72
CA GLY A 171 -34.84 -25.77 23.00
C GLY A 171 -34.98 -25.13 21.60
N ILE A 172 -34.06 -24.25 21.18
CA ILE A 172 -34.11 -23.61 19.86
C ILE A 172 -33.81 -24.65 18.76
N ASP A 173 -34.61 -24.69 17.70
CA ASP A 173 -34.22 -25.41 16.49
C ASP A 173 -33.24 -24.54 15.70
N ARG A 174 -31.94 -24.82 15.78
CA ARG A 174 -30.93 -23.98 15.12
C ARG A 174 -30.66 -24.34 13.66
N VAL A 175 -31.10 -25.53 13.20
CA VAL A 175 -30.74 -26.09 11.89
C VAL A 175 -31.62 -25.48 10.81
N GLN A 176 -31.46 -24.17 10.65
CA GLN A 176 -32.16 -23.31 9.72
C GLN A 176 -31.34 -22.05 9.47
N GLU A 177 -31.71 -21.32 8.43
CA GLU A 177 -31.21 -19.96 8.21
C GLU A 177 -31.59 -19.05 9.40
N VAL A 178 -30.71 -18.09 9.74
CA VAL A 178 -30.98 -17.13 10.82
C VAL A 178 -32.27 -16.35 10.51
N PRO A 179 -33.31 -16.43 11.36
CA PRO A 179 -34.54 -15.66 11.15
C PRO A 179 -34.30 -14.16 11.28
N HIS A 180 -35.21 -13.35 10.73
CA HIS A 180 -35.16 -11.89 10.88
C HIS A 180 -35.49 -11.40 12.30
N GLU A 181 -36.21 -12.19 13.08
CA GLU A 181 -36.63 -11.89 14.46
C GLU A 181 -36.72 -13.16 15.31
N GLY A 182 -36.80 -13.00 16.64
CA GLY A 182 -36.98 -14.09 17.58
C GLY A 182 -35.67 -14.54 18.26
N PRO A 183 -35.74 -15.55 19.14
CA PRO A 183 -34.66 -15.88 20.09
C PRO A 183 -33.32 -16.20 19.41
N MET A 184 -33.34 -16.91 18.28
CA MET A 184 -32.11 -17.21 17.53
C MET A 184 -31.49 -15.96 16.89
N CYS A 185 -32.32 -15.07 16.35
CA CYS A 185 -31.86 -13.79 15.80
C CYS A 185 -31.22 -12.94 16.91
N ASP A 186 -31.91 -12.81 18.04
CA ASP A 186 -31.47 -11.99 19.16
C ASP A 186 -30.12 -12.44 19.74
N LEU A 187 -29.89 -13.76 19.86
CA LEU A 187 -28.62 -14.32 20.33
C LEU A 187 -27.42 -13.97 19.43
N LEU A 188 -27.67 -13.64 18.16
CA LEU A 188 -26.63 -13.31 17.18
C LEU A 188 -26.51 -11.80 16.93
N TRP A 189 -27.54 -11.01 17.22
CA TRP A 189 -27.63 -9.59 16.84
C TRP A 189 -27.73 -8.59 17.99
N SER A 190 -28.03 -9.04 19.21
CA SER A 190 -28.25 -8.13 20.34
C SER A 190 -26.96 -7.55 20.90
N ASP A 191 -27.06 -6.39 21.52
CA ASP A 191 -25.93 -5.60 22.02
C ASP A 191 -26.16 -5.08 23.45
N PRO A 192 -25.12 -5.01 24.29
CA PRO A 192 -25.22 -4.30 25.57
C PRO A 192 -25.41 -2.79 25.34
N ASP A 193 -26.21 -2.16 26.20
CA ASP A 193 -26.44 -0.70 26.22
C ASP A 193 -26.31 -0.19 27.67
N ASP A 194 -25.97 1.08 27.82
CA ASP A 194 -25.90 1.77 29.12
C ASP A 194 -27.30 2.09 29.66
N ARG A 195 -28.32 2.05 28.80
CA ARG A 195 -29.72 2.25 29.17
C ARG A 195 -30.28 1.01 29.88
N CYS A 196 -31.06 1.25 30.93
CA CYS A 196 -31.75 0.21 31.69
C CYS A 196 -32.86 -0.48 30.87
N GLY A 197 -33.02 -1.79 31.05
CA GLY A 197 -34.03 -2.62 30.41
C GLY A 197 -33.70 -3.00 28.97
N TRP A 198 -34.74 -3.34 28.20
CA TRP A 198 -34.63 -3.67 26.78
C TRP A 198 -34.87 -2.44 25.90
N GLY A 199 -34.07 -2.28 24.86
CA GLY A 199 -34.24 -1.27 23.82
C GLY A 199 -34.23 -1.87 22.41
N ILE A 200 -34.71 -1.10 21.44
CA ILE A 200 -34.69 -1.52 20.03
C ILE A 200 -33.26 -1.39 19.49
N SER A 201 -32.75 -2.45 18.86
CA SER A 201 -31.41 -2.43 18.27
C SER A 201 -31.33 -1.47 17.08
N PRO A 202 -30.30 -0.61 17.00
CA PRO A 202 -30.07 0.25 15.85
C PRO A 202 -29.63 -0.53 14.60
N ARG A 203 -29.33 -1.83 14.74
CA ARG A 203 -28.92 -2.72 13.62
C ARG A 203 -30.08 -3.14 12.73
N GLY A 204 -31.32 -2.94 13.19
CA GLY A 204 -32.52 -3.43 12.51
C GLY A 204 -32.87 -4.89 12.80
N ALA A 205 -32.11 -5.56 13.68
CA ALA A 205 -32.35 -6.91 14.19
C ALA A 205 -31.79 -7.02 15.63
N GLY A 206 -32.39 -7.89 16.46
CA GLY A 206 -32.04 -8.03 17.88
C GLY A 206 -32.48 -6.85 18.76
N TYR A 207 -32.00 -6.85 20.00
CA TYR A 207 -32.30 -5.84 21.02
C TYR A 207 -31.03 -5.22 21.60
N THR A 208 -31.20 -4.08 22.24
CA THR A 208 -30.22 -3.58 23.22
C THR A 208 -30.66 -4.02 24.62
N PHE A 209 -29.71 -4.38 25.49
CA PHE A 209 -30.01 -4.82 26.86
C PHE A 209 -29.14 -4.10 27.90
N GLY A 210 -29.77 -3.63 28.96
CA GLY A 210 -29.13 -2.92 30.06
C GLY A 210 -28.49 -3.82 31.11
N GLN A 211 -27.77 -3.18 32.04
CA GLN A 211 -27.10 -3.85 33.17
C GLN A 211 -28.06 -4.71 34.01
N ASP A 212 -29.27 -4.22 34.29
CA ASP A 212 -30.29 -4.94 35.06
C ASP A 212 -30.69 -6.27 34.41
N ILE A 213 -30.70 -6.32 33.07
CA ILE A 213 -31.01 -7.53 32.31
C ILE A 213 -29.86 -8.54 32.43
N SER A 214 -28.61 -8.09 32.27
CA SER A 214 -27.44 -8.96 32.39
C SER A 214 -27.27 -9.55 33.80
N GLU A 215 -27.49 -8.73 34.84
CA GLU A 215 -27.42 -9.16 36.24
C GLU A 215 -28.50 -10.19 36.55
N ALA A 216 -29.74 -9.95 36.12
CA ALA A 216 -30.83 -10.89 36.31
C ALA A 216 -30.58 -12.21 35.59
N PHE A 217 -30.12 -12.17 34.33
CA PHE A 217 -29.81 -13.38 33.56
C PHE A 217 -28.67 -14.18 34.21
N ASN A 218 -27.59 -13.52 34.61
CA ASN A 218 -26.46 -14.16 35.27
C ASN A 218 -26.89 -14.81 36.59
N HIS A 219 -27.61 -14.08 37.44
CA HIS A 219 -28.10 -14.60 38.71
C HIS A 219 -29.03 -15.80 38.53
N ASN A 220 -29.99 -15.73 37.60
CA ASN A 220 -30.98 -16.79 37.39
C ASN A 220 -30.38 -18.08 36.83
N ASN A 221 -29.27 -17.98 36.10
CA ASN A 221 -28.59 -19.11 35.47
C ASN A 221 -27.32 -19.55 36.22
N GLY A 222 -26.98 -18.92 37.35
CA GLY A 222 -25.78 -19.23 38.12
C GLY A 222 -24.48 -18.88 37.39
N LEU A 223 -24.51 -17.86 36.54
CA LEU A 223 -23.37 -17.41 35.74
C LEU A 223 -22.60 -16.31 36.46
N THR A 224 -21.31 -16.26 36.18
CA THR A 224 -20.39 -15.22 36.64
C THR A 224 -20.14 -14.15 35.59
N LEU A 225 -20.34 -14.48 34.31
CA LEU A 225 -19.99 -13.63 33.18
C LEU A 225 -20.73 -14.06 31.91
N VAL A 226 -21.16 -13.08 31.13
CA VAL A 226 -21.48 -13.23 29.70
C VAL A 226 -20.29 -12.73 28.88
N ALA A 227 -19.67 -13.60 28.08
CA ALA A 227 -18.61 -13.23 27.14
C ALA A 227 -19.18 -13.22 25.71
N ARG A 228 -18.96 -12.12 24.98
CA ARG A 228 -19.57 -11.93 23.65
C ARG A 228 -18.68 -11.17 22.66
N ALA A 229 -19.08 -11.09 21.39
CA ALA A 229 -18.29 -10.50 20.29
C ALA A 229 -18.98 -9.34 19.53
N HIS A 230 -19.12 -9.37 18.18
CA HIS A 230 -20.00 -8.59 17.27
C HIS A 230 -19.88 -7.06 17.22
N GLN A 231 -19.48 -6.41 18.32
CA GLN A 231 -19.29 -4.97 18.42
C GLN A 231 -17.81 -4.67 18.36
N LEU A 232 -17.43 -3.88 17.35
CA LEU A 232 -16.09 -3.31 17.30
C LEU A 232 -15.85 -2.47 18.55
N VAL A 233 -14.77 -2.81 19.26
CA VAL A 233 -14.26 -2.08 20.42
C VAL A 233 -12.80 -1.70 20.15
N MET A 234 -12.45 -0.44 20.40
CA MET A 234 -11.17 0.12 19.94
C MET A 234 -9.95 -0.55 20.57
N GLU A 235 -10.07 -1.04 21.81
CA GLU A 235 -8.98 -1.69 22.56
C GLU A 235 -8.99 -3.22 22.39
N GLY A 236 -9.78 -3.76 21.45
CA GLY A 236 -9.93 -5.20 21.23
C GLY A 236 -10.82 -5.92 22.24
N TYR A 237 -11.05 -5.34 23.43
CA TYR A 237 -12.07 -5.79 24.36
C TYR A 237 -12.73 -4.61 25.09
N ASN A 238 -13.88 -4.84 25.72
CA ASN A 238 -14.53 -3.88 26.60
C ASN A 238 -15.30 -4.59 27.72
N TRP A 239 -15.07 -4.19 28.97
CA TRP A 239 -15.91 -4.60 30.10
C TRP A 239 -17.08 -3.63 30.23
N SER A 240 -18.30 -4.15 30.33
CA SER A 240 -19.51 -3.35 30.54
C SER A 240 -20.38 -3.92 31.66
N GLN A 241 -21.37 -3.14 32.09
CA GLN A 241 -22.43 -3.59 33.01
C GLN A 241 -21.85 -4.17 34.32
N ASP A 242 -20.96 -3.41 34.97
CA ASP A 242 -20.21 -3.80 36.17
C ASP A 242 -19.52 -5.17 36.07
N ARG A 243 -18.94 -5.45 34.89
CA ARG A 243 -18.25 -6.70 34.54
C ARG A 243 -19.15 -7.94 34.48
N ASN A 244 -20.48 -7.77 34.40
CA ASN A 244 -21.38 -8.87 34.06
C ASN A 244 -21.25 -9.28 32.58
N VAL A 245 -20.74 -8.38 31.73
CA VAL A 245 -20.55 -8.60 30.30
C VAL A 245 -19.16 -8.17 29.86
N VAL A 246 -18.53 -8.98 29.00
CA VAL A 246 -17.31 -8.61 28.28
C VAL A 246 -17.54 -8.76 26.77
N THR A 247 -17.17 -7.74 26.02
CA THR A 247 -17.09 -7.78 24.55
C THR A 247 -15.65 -8.03 24.16
N ILE A 248 -15.39 -9.04 23.31
CA ILE A 248 -14.08 -9.40 22.77
C ILE A 248 -14.16 -9.30 21.25
N PHE A 249 -13.22 -8.60 20.64
CA PHE A 249 -13.12 -8.41 19.20
C PHE A 249 -11.72 -8.81 18.73
N SER A 250 -11.63 -9.79 17.84
CA SER A 250 -10.37 -10.44 17.48
C SER A 250 -9.86 -10.08 16.07
N ALA A 251 -10.51 -9.13 15.39
CA ALA A 251 -10.10 -8.61 14.08
C ALA A 251 -9.47 -7.21 14.23
N PRO A 252 -8.14 -7.09 14.30
CA PRO A 252 -7.50 -5.80 14.51
C PRO A 252 -7.51 -4.97 13.22
N ASN A 253 -7.51 -3.64 13.35
CA ASN A 253 -7.71 -2.70 12.24
C ASN A 253 -8.84 -3.16 11.31
N TYR A 254 -10.01 -3.42 11.89
CA TYR A 254 -11.14 -4.04 11.24
C TYR A 254 -11.45 -3.44 9.86
N CYS A 255 -11.80 -4.29 8.90
CA CYS A 255 -12.02 -3.92 7.49
C CYS A 255 -10.80 -3.21 6.88
N TYR A 256 -9.62 -3.42 7.44
CA TYR A 256 -8.35 -2.74 7.11
C TYR A 256 -8.37 -1.23 7.32
N ARG A 257 -9.32 -0.68 8.08
CA ARG A 257 -9.56 0.79 8.15
C ARG A 257 -9.90 1.33 9.54
N CYS A 258 -10.48 0.53 10.43
CA CYS A 258 -11.04 1.05 11.67
C CYS A 258 -9.99 1.42 12.74
N GLY A 259 -8.76 0.93 12.62
CA GLY A 259 -7.65 1.28 13.52
C GLY A 259 -7.77 0.74 14.95
N ASN A 260 -8.70 -0.17 15.23
CA ASN A 260 -8.83 -0.83 16.53
C ASN A 260 -7.71 -1.86 16.78
N GLN A 261 -7.42 -2.14 18.04
CA GLN A 261 -6.71 -3.33 18.47
C GLN A 261 -7.64 -4.56 18.45
N ALA A 262 -7.07 -5.74 18.63
CA ALA A 262 -7.79 -6.99 18.85
C ALA A 262 -7.37 -7.61 20.18
N ALA A 263 -8.23 -8.48 20.71
CA ALA A 263 -7.90 -9.22 21.91
C ALA A 263 -8.39 -10.67 21.86
N ILE A 264 -7.79 -11.49 22.70
CA ILE A 264 -8.26 -12.82 23.09
C ILE A 264 -8.28 -12.92 24.62
N MET A 265 -9.18 -13.74 25.15
CA MET A 265 -9.33 -13.97 26.59
C MET A 265 -8.96 -15.41 26.93
N GLU A 266 -7.82 -15.60 27.57
CA GLU A 266 -7.41 -16.90 28.10
C GLU A 266 -8.06 -17.10 29.47
N ILE A 267 -8.65 -18.28 29.68
CA ILE A 267 -9.28 -18.68 30.94
C ILE A 267 -8.54 -19.92 31.42
N ASP A 268 -7.89 -19.81 32.58
CA ASP A 268 -7.11 -20.89 33.18
C ASP A 268 -7.99 -21.94 33.89
N GLU A 269 -7.37 -23.00 34.42
CA GLU A 269 -8.03 -24.08 35.18
C GLU A 269 -8.79 -23.60 36.44
N LYS A 270 -8.52 -22.38 36.92
CA LYS A 270 -9.15 -21.77 38.10
C LYS A 270 -10.18 -20.71 37.71
N LEU A 271 -10.56 -20.63 36.43
CA LEU A 271 -11.44 -19.61 35.87
C LEU A 271 -10.91 -18.17 36.03
N SER A 272 -9.59 -18.02 36.20
CA SER A 272 -8.96 -16.71 36.12
C SER A 272 -8.78 -16.35 34.65
N TYR A 273 -9.23 -15.15 34.28
CA TYR A 273 -9.16 -14.67 32.91
C TYR A 273 -8.05 -13.63 32.71
N THR A 274 -7.27 -13.82 31.65
CA THR A 274 -6.23 -12.90 31.19
C THR A 274 -6.55 -12.47 29.77
N LEU A 275 -6.53 -11.16 29.53
CA LEU A 275 -6.76 -10.58 28.20
C LEU A 275 -5.42 -10.26 27.55
N TYR A 276 -5.19 -10.85 26.39
CA TYR A 276 -4.04 -10.53 25.55
C TYR A 276 -4.50 -9.61 24.43
N VAL A 277 -4.03 -8.37 24.47
CA VAL A 277 -4.30 -7.38 23.44
C VAL A 277 -3.17 -7.40 22.44
N HIS A 278 -3.52 -7.45 21.16
CA HIS A 278 -2.57 -7.28 20.08
C HIS A 278 -3.07 -6.24 19.11
N SER A 279 -2.13 -5.48 18.57
CA SER A 279 -2.44 -4.60 17.46
C SER A 279 -2.51 -5.41 16.19
N TYR A 280 -3.08 -4.80 15.14
CA TYR A 280 -2.99 -5.39 13.81
C TYR A 280 -1.52 -5.63 13.53
N LEU A 281 -1.22 -6.77 12.91
CA LEU A 281 0.05 -6.84 12.25
C LEU A 281 0.05 -5.69 11.26
N ALA A 282 0.87 -4.67 11.49
CA ALA A 282 1.39 -3.85 10.41
C ALA A 282 2.32 -4.68 9.51
N ARG A 283 1.96 -5.95 9.25
CA ARG A 283 2.28 -6.67 8.03
C ARG A 283 1.25 -6.14 7.04
N VAL A 284 1.60 -5.17 6.19
CA VAL A 284 2.35 -5.54 4.99
C VAL A 284 1.89 -6.95 4.58
N MET A 285 0.75 -7.01 3.91
CA MET A 285 0.16 -8.27 3.43
C MET A 285 1.26 -9.22 2.97
N THR A 286 1.06 -10.49 3.32
CA THR A 286 1.67 -11.76 2.90
C THR A 286 2.18 -11.81 1.47
N ASN A 287 3.11 -10.92 1.22
CA ASN A 287 3.87 -10.89 0.03
C ASN A 287 5.25 -10.30 0.28
N ILE A 288 5.63 -9.68 1.41
CA ILE A 288 7.07 -9.34 1.53
C ILE A 288 7.96 -10.59 1.54
N SER A 289 7.59 -11.73 2.11
CA SER A 289 8.41 -12.95 2.00
C SER A 289 8.42 -13.53 0.58
N SER A 290 7.31 -13.47 -0.16
CA SER A 290 7.21 -13.90 -1.56
C SER A 290 7.88 -12.91 -2.52
N ILE A 291 7.72 -11.61 -2.31
CA ILE A 291 8.38 -10.49 -2.98
C ILE A 291 9.89 -10.46 -2.66
N LEU A 292 10.31 -10.84 -1.44
CA LEU A 292 11.72 -11.09 -1.09
C LEU A 292 12.25 -12.40 -1.68
N ALA A 293 11.38 -13.37 -1.95
CA ALA A 293 11.69 -14.60 -2.68
C ALA A 293 11.63 -14.42 -4.21
N PHE A 294 11.04 -13.33 -4.70
CA PHE A 294 11.26 -12.85 -6.06
C PHE A 294 12.69 -12.31 -6.14
N ASN A 295 13.42 -12.67 -7.18
CA ASN A 295 14.82 -12.27 -7.41
C ASN A 295 15.06 -10.74 -7.56
N SER A 296 14.08 -9.90 -7.19
CA SER A 296 14.00 -8.45 -7.44
C SER A 296 13.78 -7.58 -6.18
N ILE A 297 13.79 -8.13 -4.96
CA ILE A 297 13.89 -7.30 -3.74
C ILE A 297 15.19 -7.57 -3.00
N GLN A 298 15.91 -6.49 -2.70
CA GLN A 298 17.14 -6.52 -1.92
C GLN A 298 16.99 -5.77 -0.60
N ARG A 299 17.48 -6.39 0.48
CA ARG A 299 17.49 -5.82 1.84
C ARG A 299 18.73 -4.97 2.06
N LEU A 300 18.56 -3.84 2.74
CA LEU A 300 19.66 -3.01 3.23
C LEU A 300 19.56 -2.97 4.77
N GLU A 301 20.47 -3.67 5.44
CA GLU A 301 20.48 -3.80 6.91
C GLU A 301 21.16 -2.59 7.56
N LEU A 302 20.70 -2.24 8.76
CA LEU A 302 21.39 -1.33 9.67
C LEU A 302 22.25 -2.17 10.63
N GLU A 303 23.24 -1.58 11.27
CA GLU A 303 23.78 -2.05 12.55
C GLU A 303 23.83 -0.84 13.50
N ASN A 304 23.32 -1.04 14.72
CA ASN A 304 23.35 -0.14 15.89
C ASN A 304 23.69 1.34 15.66
N LEU A 305 22.68 2.21 15.70
CA LEU A 305 22.82 3.60 16.18
C LEU A 305 21.57 3.97 16.97
N TRP A 306 21.57 3.60 18.25
CA TRP A 306 20.87 4.40 19.25
C TRP A 306 21.50 5.78 19.21
N PHE A 307 20.72 6.83 18.89
CA PHE A 307 21.11 8.19 19.24
C PHE A 307 20.99 8.35 20.76
N GLN A 308 21.92 7.74 21.49
CA GLN A 308 22.30 8.17 22.82
C GLN A 308 23.73 8.72 22.71
N ASP A 309 23.86 10.01 22.42
CA ASP A 309 24.46 10.88 23.43
C ASP A 309 24.34 12.37 23.08
N GLU A 310 24.29 13.13 24.15
CA GLU A 310 24.13 14.57 24.26
C GLU A 310 25.16 15.35 23.43
N SER A 311 24.72 16.16 22.46
CA SER A 311 25.21 17.53 22.15
C SER A 311 24.86 18.02 20.74
N PRO A 312 24.80 19.36 20.56
CA PRO A 312 23.57 20.13 20.63
C PRO A 312 22.67 19.89 19.41
N ILE A 313 21.37 20.13 19.63
CA ILE A 313 20.44 20.57 18.62
C ILE A 313 21.16 21.54 17.66
N ILE A 314 21.52 21.09 16.45
CA ILE A 314 21.70 22.02 15.34
C ILE A 314 20.29 22.48 15.01
N SER A 315 19.90 23.53 15.72
CA SER A 315 18.77 24.36 15.41
C SER A 315 18.86 24.70 13.93
N CYS A 316 18.02 24.10 13.10
CA CYS A 316 17.49 24.86 11.99
C CYS A 316 16.70 25.99 12.66
N LYS A 317 17.30 27.19 12.68
CA LYS A 317 16.71 28.44 13.17
C LYS A 317 15.24 28.54 12.71
N VAL A 318 14.32 28.12 13.57
CA VAL A 318 12.99 28.71 13.62
C VAL A 318 13.23 30.09 14.24
N CYS A 319 13.01 31.14 13.47
CA CYS A 319 13.18 32.52 13.90
C CYS A 319 12.52 32.73 15.27
N ARG A 320 13.31 32.90 16.33
CA ARG A 320 12.86 33.53 17.57
C ARG A 320 12.97 35.04 17.39
N MET A 321 11.87 35.75 17.63
CA MET A 321 11.95 37.02 18.34
C MET A 321 11.18 36.86 19.65
N SER A 322 11.87 37.29 20.71
CA SER A 322 11.55 37.25 22.13
C SER A 322 10.58 38.35 22.56
N SER A 323 9.83 38.11 23.62
CA SER A 323 9.91 38.93 24.85
C SER A 323 9.04 38.32 25.95
N ASP A 324 9.62 38.19 27.13
CA ASP A 324 8.94 37.90 28.40
C ASP A 324 8.28 39.17 28.98
N HIS A 325 7.30 38.91 29.87
CA HIS A 325 6.62 39.77 30.87
C HIS A 325 5.15 40.21 30.58
N MET A 326 4.29 39.67 31.46
CA MET A 326 2.84 39.82 31.78
C MET A 326 2.22 41.24 31.78
N PRO A 327 0.91 41.47 32.08
CA PRO A 327 -0.29 40.61 32.12
C PRO A 327 -1.57 41.23 31.44
N VAL A 328 -2.65 40.43 31.36
CA VAL A 328 -4.11 40.79 31.49
C VAL A 328 -4.63 42.07 30.80
N GLU A 329 -5.58 41.96 29.86
CA GLU A 329 -6.99 42.41 30.03
C GLU A 329 -7.87 42.22 28.77
N LYS A 330 -9.15 41.92 29.02
CA LYS A 330 -10.27 41.92 28.05
C LYS A 330 -10.51 43.33 27.53
N THR A 331 -10.83 43.54 26.24
CA THR A 331 -12.06 44.24 25.80
C THR A 331 -12.24 44.37 24.28
N LYS A 332 -13.54 44.48 23.92
CA LYS A 332 -14.19 44.73 22.64
C LYS A 332 -13.78 46.06 21.96
N LEU A 333 -14.02 46.16 20.64
CA LEU A 333 -14.67 47.26 19.86
C LEU A 333 -14.07 47.26 18.44
N ALA A 334 -14.78 46.82 17.39
CA ALA A 334 -15.87 47.48 16.66
C ALA A 334 -15.41 48.23 15.39
N LYS A 335 -15.99 47.79 14.26
CA LYS A 335 -16.44 48.54 13.07
C LYS A 335 -15.43 49.39 12.26
N GLY A 336 -15.39 49.10 10.95
CA GLY A 336 -15.45 50.18 9.94
C GLY A 336 -14.72 49.95 8.61
N PHE A 337 -15.52 49.82 7.54
CA PHE A 337 -15.26 50.28 6.16
C PHE A 337 -14.26 49.57 5.23
N SER A 338 -14.81 48.70 4.36
CA SER A 338 -14.93 48.87 2.90
C SER A 338 -13.89 49.75 2.17
N LYS A 339 -13.03 49.16 1.31
CA LYS A 339 -13.11 49.11 -0.18
C LYS A 339 -11.73 48.81 -0.82
N ARG A 340 -11.62 47.64 -1.45
CA ARG A 340 -10.88 47.27 -2.68
C ARG A 340 -9.67 48.14 -3.12
N LEU A 341 -8.45 47.57 -3.13
CA LEU A 341 -7.74 47.00 -4.30
C LEU A 341 -6.20 46.97 -4.12
N ARG A 342 -5.61 45.85 -4.55
CA ARG A 342 -4.18 45.55 -4.82
C ARG A 342 -3.29 45.23 -3.60
N GLU A 343 -3.27 43.94 -3.23
CA GLU A 343 -2.12 43.34 -2.54
C GLU A 343 -1.01 42.97 -3.54
N PRO A 344 0.28 43.17 -3.19
CA PRO A 344 1.40 42.61 -3.93
C PRO A 344 1.52 41.10 -3.65
N ARG A 345 1.84 40.35 -4.71
CA ARG A 345 2.07 38.89 -4.72
C ARG A 345 2.90 38.45 -3.51
N LYS A 346 2.25 37.78 -2.54
CA LYS A 346 2.96 37.03 -1.49
C LYS A 346 3.83 35.97 -2.16
N LEU A 347 5.14 36.08 -1.96
CA LEU A 347 6.11 35.04 -2.24
C LEU A 347 5.68 33.79 -1.45
N ASN A 348 5.09 32.81 -2.13
CA ASN A 348 4.74 31.53 -1.52
C ASN A 348 6.03 30.75 -1.22
N ARG A 349 6.61 30.94 -0.02
CA ARG A 349 7.52 29.94 0.56
C ARG A 349 6.68 28.73 1.00
N ARG A 350 6.34 27.85 0.06
CA ARG A 350 5.76 26.54 0.38
C ARG A 350 6.89 25.61 0.84
N LYS A 351 6.84 25.17 2.10
CA LYS A 351 7.59 23.98 2.54
C LYS A 351 7.03 22.79 1.75
N LEU A 352 7.74 22.36 0.72
CA LEU A 352 7.48 21.11 0.00
C LEU A 352 7.87 19.93 0.90
N THR A 353 7.09 19.66 1.94
CA THR A 353 7.07 18.33 2.55
C THR A 353 6.27 17.46 1.59
N SER A 354 6.90 16.45 1.00
CA SER A 354 6.42 15.65 -0.14
C SER A 354 5.21 14.76 0.18
N VAL A 355 4.03 15.36 0.35
CA VAL A 355 2.77 14.67 0.73
C VAL A 355 2.03 14.07 -0.48
N GLN A 356 2.39 14.36 -1.74
CA GLN A 356 1.52 14.01 -2.88
C GLN A 356 1.38 12.49 -3.12
N TRP A 357 2.39 11.67 -2.84
CA TRP A 357 2.33 10.22 -3.08
C TRP A 357 1.54 9.45 -2.04
N ALA A 358 1.69 9.81 -0.77
CA ALA A 358 0.96 9.19 0.34
C ALA A 358 -0.48 9.70 0.47
N LYS A 359 -0.92 10.62 -0.39
CA LYS A 359 -2.31 11.10 -0.41
C LYS A 359 -3.25 10.11 -1.08
N TRP A 360 -2.72 9.20 -1.90
CA TRP A 360 -3.49 8.31 -2.78
C TRP A 360 -3.41 6.84 -2.38
N TYR A 361 -2.36 6.45 -1.66
CA TYR A 361 -2.19 5.08 -1.16
C TYR A 361 -1.76 5.12 0.31
N ASP A 362 -2.45 4.34 1.13
CA ASP A 362 -1.88 3.88 2.40
C ASP A 362 -0.75 2.88 2.13
N LEU A 363 -0.11 2.37 3.19
CA LEU A 363 0.99 1.42 3.01
C LEU A 363 0.55 0.14 2.29
N GLY A 364 -0.69 -0.32 2.51
CA GLY A 364 -1.27 -1.51 1.87
C GLY A 364 -1.43 -1.31 0.37
N GLY A 365 -2.14 -0.26 -0.05
CA GLY A 365 -2.31 0.06 -1.48
C GLY A 365 -0.98 0.38 -2.17
N TYR A 366 0.01 0.89 -1.45
CA TYR A 366 1.36 1.07 -2.01
C TYR A 366 2.02 -0.29 -2.28
N LEU A 367 1.88 -1.27 -1.38
CA LEU A 367 2.45 -2.61 -1.53
C LEU A 367 1.76 -3.42 -2.63
N GLU A 368 0.43 -3.37 -2.74
CA GLU A 368 -0.31 -4.00 -3.86
C GLU A 368 0.18 -3.46 -5.21
N ARG A 369 0.40 -2.15 -5.29
CA ARG A 369 1.02 -1.53 -6.47
C ARG A 369 2.43 -2.07 -6.73
N LEU A 370 3.23 -2.34 -5.69
CA LEU A 370 4.57 -2.92 -5.86
C LEU A 370 4.50 -4.33 -6.47
N GLU A 371 3.58 -5.16 -5.99
CA GLU A 371 3.37 -6.52 -6.50
C GLU A 371 2.93 -6.51 -7.96
N TYR A 372 1.97 -5.64 -8.28
CA TYR A 372 1.53 -5.47 -9.65
C TYR A 372 2.70 -5.05 -10.56
N LEU A 373 3.48 -4.03 -10.17
CA LEU A 373 4.63 -3.58 -10.96
C LEU A 373 5.71 -4.66 -11.10
N ALA A 374 5.93 -5.48 -10.06
CA ALA A 374 6.85 -6.60 -10.10
C ALA A 374 6.36 -7.75 -11.00
N SER A 375 5.05 -7.85 -11.27
CA SER A 375 4.48 -8.87 -12.16
C SER A 375 4.64 -8.54 -13.65
N LEU A 376 4.94 -7.30 -14.01
CA LEU A 376 4.97 -6.86 -15.40
C LEU A 376 6.20 -7.43 -16.12
N ASP A 377 6.07 -7.77 -17.40
CA ASP A 377 7.15 -8.38 -18.22
C ASP A 377 8.49 -7.65 -18.13
N HIS A 378 8.48 -6.33 -17.96
CA HIS A 378 9.70 -5.51 -17.87
C HIS A 378 10.40 -5.56 -16.50
N ALA A 379 9.74 -6.10 -15.46
CA ALA A 379 10.32 -6.41 -14.16
C ALA A 379 11.08 -7.76 -14.15
N SER A 380 10.94 -8.56 -15.21
CA SER A 380 11.74 -9.77 -15.43
C SER A 380 13.24 -9.47 -15.53
N ASP A 381 14.07 -10.50 -15.36
CA ASP A 381 15.54 -10.43 -15.42
C ASP A 381 16.19 -9.44 -14.44
N GLY A 382 15.52 -9.12 -13.33
CA GLY A 382 16.04 -8.23 -12.29
C GLY A 382 16.21 -6.78 -12.74
N ARG A 383 15.51 -6.36 -13.80
CA ARG A 383 15.57 -4.98 -14.32
C ARG A 383 14.83 -4.00 -13.44
N PHE A 384 13.82 -4.42 -12.70
CA PHE A 384 13.15 -3.61 -11.69
C PHE A 384 13.48 -4.17 -10.31
N VAL A 385 13.97 -3.32 -9.40
CA VAL A 385 14.32 -3.72 -8.04
C VAL A 385 13.65 -2.79 -7.05
N THR A 386 12.99 -3.37 -6.05
CA THR A 386 12.49 -2.62 -4.89
C THR A 386 13.43 -2.85 -3.71
N TRP A 387 13.94 -1.77 -3.16
CA TRP A 387 14.82 -1.71 -2.02
C TRP A 387 14.02 -1.34 -0.79
N VAL A 388 14.25 -2.06 0.30
CA VAL A 388 13.58 -1.84 1.58
C VAL A 388 14.64 -1.62 2.65
N LEU A 389 14.51 -0.49 3.36
CA LEU A 389 15.33 -0.16 4.52
C LEU A 389 14.56 -0.59 5.77
N VAL A 390 15.19 -1.44 6.58
CA VAL A 390 14.61 -2.03 7.80
C VAL A 390 15.57 -1.89 8.99
N PRO A 391 15.09 -2.00 10.24
CA PRO A 391 15.94 -2.08 11.43
C PRO A 391 16.91 -3.27 11.40
N ALA A 392 18.03 -3.11 12.10
CA ALA A 392 19.15 -4.04 12.22
C ALA A 392 18.85 -5.26 13.10
N ASP A 393 18.27 -4.92 14.24
CA ASP A 393 18.06 -5.67 15.45
C ASP A 393 16.78 -6.49 15.38
N GLU A 394 15.86 -6.07 14.51
CA GLU A 394 14.60 -6.74 14.28
C GLU A 394 14.29 -6.87 12.78
N PRO A 395 15.12 -7.58 12.00
CA PRO A 395 14.91 -7.72 10.54
C PRO A 395 13.62 -8.48 10.20
N GLU A 396 13.00 -9.13 11.20
CA GLU A 396 11.75 -9.89 11.10
C GLU A 396 10.50 -9.08 11.49
N THR A 397 10.63 -7.93 12.16
CA THR A 397 9.48 -7.10 12.55
C THR A 397 8.90 -6.28 11.40
N LEU A 398 9.52 -6.37 10.21
CA LEU A 398 9.01 -5.83 8.94
C LEU A 398 8.72 -4.32 8.99
N GLU A 399 9.31 -3.58 9.93
CA GLU A 399 9.18 -2.13 9.96
C GLU A 399 9.91 -1.52 8.76
N ILE A 400 9.14 -1.03 7.80
CA ILE A 400 9.66 -0.33 6.63
C ILE A 400 10.02 1.09 7.02
N LEU A 401 11.30 1.38 7.18
CA LEU A 401 11.78 2.74 7.49
C LEU A 401 11.77 3.63 6.23
N SER A 402 12.11 3.05 5.08
CA SER A 402 12.03 3.69 3.77
C SER A 402 12.05 2.65 2.65
N THR A 403 11.48 2.98 1.49
CA THR A 403 11.61 2.17 0.27
C THR A 403 12.21 2.99 -0.86
N CYS A 404 12.84 2.32 -1.81
CA CYS A 404 13.32 2.91 -3.05
C CYS A 404 13.12 1.94 -4.22
N GLN A 405 12.65 2.42 -5.36
CA GLN A 405 12.52 1.63 -6.58
C GLN A 405 13.61 2.03 -7.58
N THR A 406 14.28 1.06 -8.17
CA THR A 406 15.28 1.30 -9.21
C THR A 406 14.99 0.47 -10.45
N TYR A 407 15.19 1.07 -11.62
CA TYR A 407 15.08 0.42 -12.90
C TYR A 407 16.44 0.42 -13.60
N LYS A 408 16.94 -0.78 -13.91
CA LYS A 408 18.17 -1.02 -14.65
C LYS A 408 17.94 -0.73 -16.12
N ARG A 409 18.82 0.08 -16.71
CA ARG A 409 18.73 0.54 -18.09
C ARG A 409 20.07 0.40 -18.80
N ASP A 410 19.97 0.15 -20.09
CA ASP A 410 21.11 0.27 -20.99
C ASP A 410 21.42 1.75 -21.19
N VAL A 411 22.70 2.08 -21.05
CA VAL A 411 23.24 3.43 -21.16
C VAL A 411 24.22 3.44 -22.32
N LEU A 412 24.09 4.41 -23.21
CA LEU A 412 25.15 4.75 -24.14
C LEU A 412 26.12 5.67 -23.43
N VAL A 413 27.40 5.32 -23.48
CA VAL A 413 28.50 6.14 -22.98
C VAL A 413 29.38 6.49 -24.16
N LEU A 414 29.56 7.77 -24.43
CA LEU A 414 30.55 8.29 -25.37
C LEU A 414 31.74 8.79 -24.54
N PRO A 415 32.89 8.09 -24.52
CA PRO A 415 34.05 8.54 -23.77
C PRO A 415 34.58 9.88 -24.28
N ALA A 416 35.30 10.60 -23.43
CA ALA A 416 35.91 11.87 -23.80
C ALA A 416 36.86 11.69 -25.01
N GLY A 417 36.69 12.50 -26.04
CA GLY A 417 37.51 12.45 -27.26
C GLY A 417 37.21 11.30 -28.23
N GLU A 418 36.19 10.47 -27.97
CA GLU A 418 35.79 9.37 -28.87
C GLU A 418 34.55 9.73 -29.70
N ALA A 419 34.44 9.13 -30.89
CA ALA A 419 33.32 9.31 -31.81
C ALA A 419 32.29 8.17 -31.77
N THR A 420 32.61 7.06 -31.10
CA THR A 420 31.77 5.86 -31.03
C THR A 420 31.36 5.60 -29.59
N SER A 421 30.07 5.35 -29.37
CA SER A 421 29.55 5.05 -28.04
C SER A 421 29.67 3.56 -27.70
N LYS A 422 29.91 3.28 -26.43
CA LYS A 422 29.81 1.94 -25.83
C LYS A 422 28.51 1.82 -25.05
N THR A 423 27.99 0.59 -24.93
CA THR A 423 26.85 0.31 -24.06
C THR A 423 27.33 -0.14 -22.69
N ASP A 424 26.71 0.37 -21.64
CA ASP A 424 26.96 0.03 -20.24
C ASP A 424 25.62 -0.04 -19.46
N THR A 425 25.66 -0.39 -18.18
CA THR A 425 24.48 -0.42 -17.30
C THR A 425 24.35 0.90 -16.53
N GLY A 426 23.13 1.39 -16.37
CA GLY A 426 22.81 2.46 -15.44
C GLY A 426 21.48 2.23 -14.73
N TYR A 427 21.21 3.02 -13.70
CA TYR A 427 19.99 2.90 -12.88
C TYR A 427 19.18 4.19 -12.89
N ALA A 428 17.92 4.09 -13.28
CA ALA A 428 16.92 5.13 -13.07
C ALA A 428 16.23 4.88 -11.73
N ILE A 429 16.24 5.87 -10.83
CA ILE A 429 15.56 5.79 -9.55
C ILE A 429 14.13 6.29 -9.73
N ALA A 430 13.20 5.37 -9.57
CA ALA A 430 11.80 5.57 -9.88
C ALA A 430 11.07 6.22 -8.72
N SER A 431 11.12 5.68 -7.50
CA SER A 431 10.40 6.20 -6.33
C SER A 431 11.23 6.10 -5.06
N VAL A 432 11.10 7.07 -4.15
CA VAL A 432 11.62 7.00 -2.78
C VAL A 432 10.51 7.37 -1.81
N LEU A 433 10.05 6.41 -1.02
CA LEU A 433 8.94 6.60 -0.09
C LEU A 433 9.39 6.33 1.35
N THR A 434 9.17 7.32 2.22
CA THR A 434 9.29 7.17 3.67
C THR A 434 7.89 7.24 4.30
N PRO A 435 7.46 6.22 5.06
CA PRO A 435 6.18 6.24 5.76
C PRO A 435 6.01 7.46 6.65
N ALA A 436 4.78 7.94 6.79
CA ALA A 436 4.50 9.21 7.46
C ALA A 436 5.11 9.31 8.87
N LYS A 437 5.01 8.23 9.65
CA LYS A 437 5.59 8.13 11.01
C LYS A 437 7.13 8.27 11.07
N HIS A 438 7.82 8.04 9.96
CA HIS A 438 9.29 8.04 9.88
C HIS A 438 9.87 9.26 9.15
N ARG A 439 9.01 10.16 8.64
CA ARG A 439 9.46 11.35 7.91
C ARG A 439 10.17 12.32 8.84
N GLY A 440 11.25 12.91 8.34
CA GLY A 440 12.09 13.84 9.11
C GLY A 440 13.23 13.18 9.88
N ASN A 441 13.25 11.84 9.96
CA ASN A 441 14.26 11.09 10.72
C ASN A 441 15.50 10.70 9.88
N GLY A 442 15.62 11.19 8.65
CA GLY A 442 16.80 10.96 7.80
C GLY A 442 16.82 9.61 7.05
N TYR A 443 15.82 8.74 7.20
CA TYR A 443 15.81 7.41 6.56
C TYR A 443 15.88 7.44 5.02
N ALA A 444 15.22 8.40 4.36
CA ALA A 444 15.38 8.58 2.92
C ALA A 444 16.84 8.88 2.53
N ALA A 445 17.54 9.71 3.32
CA ALA A 445 18.96 9.99 3.06
C ALA A 445 19.83 8.77 3.28
N ARG A 446 19.52 7.98 4.33
CA ARG A 446 20.21 6.72 4.62
C ARG A 446 20.04 5.71 3.49
N MET A 447 18.80 5.51 3.03
CA MET A 447 18.47 4.67 1.87
C MET A 447 19.32 5.06 0.66
N MET A 448 19.34 6.33 0.29
CA MET A 448 20.15 6.80 -0.85
C MET A 448 21.65 6.59 -0.67
N SER A 449 22.15 6.72 0.56
CA SER A 449 23.57 6.51 0.88
C SER A 449 23.98 5.05 0.72
N LEU A 450 23.15 4.12 1.18
CA LEU A 450 23.38 2.68 1.07
C LEU A 450 23.24 2.18 -0.38
N LEU A 451 22.29 2.74 -1.15
CA LEU A 451 22.11 2.40 -2.56
C LEU A 451 23.35 2.67 -3.41
N HIS A 452 24.16 3.67 -3.07
CA HIS A 452 25.43 3.87 -3.78
C HIS A 452 26.33 2.64 -3.69
N PHE A 453 26.42 1.99 -2.54
CA PHE A 453 27.25 0.80 -2.36
C PHE A 453 26.66 -0.43 -3.03
N ALA A 454 25.34 -0.51 -3.14
CA ALA A 454 24.68 -1.63 -3.80
C ALA A 454 24.72 -1.53 -5.34
N LEU A 455 24.62 -0.32 -5.90
CA LEU A 455 24.48 -0.09 -7.35
C LEU A 455 25.79 0.23 -8.07
N ALA A 456 26.78 0.80 -7.38
CA ALA A 456 28.01 1.26 -8.01
C ALA A 456 29.03 0.14 -8.19
N GLN A 457 29.93 0.33 -9.16
CA GLN A 457 31.14 -0.47 -9.25
C GLN A 457 32.06 -0.20 -8.04
N PRO A 458 32.84 -1.19 -7.55
CA PRO A 458 33.69 -1.03 -6.37
C PRO A 458 34.66 0.17 -6.40
N GLY A 459 35.12 0.59 -7.59
CA GLY A 459 35.98 1.76 -7.77
C GLY A 459 35.26 3.13 -7.78
N GLY A 460 33.92 3.12 -7.78
CA GLY A 460 33.05 4.30 -7.94
C GLY A 460 32.50 4.90 -6.65
N VAL A 461 32.78 4.28 -5.49
CA VAL A 461 32.33 4.72 -4.16
C VAL A 461 33.50 4.72 -3.15
N PRO A 462 33.45 5.56 -2.11
CA PRO A 462 34.43 5.51 -1.01
C PRO A 462 34.34 4.17 -0.26
N PRO A 463 35.33 3.84 0.61
CA PRO A 463 35.24 2.66 1.48
C PRO A 463 33.96 2.66 2.31
N PHE A 464 33.38 1.48 2.54
CA PHE A 464 32.21 1.34 3.41
C PHE A 464 32.60 1.69 4.85
N PRO A 465 31.90 2.60 5.53
CA PRO A 465 32.25 2.98 6.89
C PRO A 465 32.11 1.80 7.85
N GLU A 466 33.18 1.48 8.60
CA GLU A 466 33.18 0.34 9.55
C GLU A 466 32.04 0.43 10.57
N LYS A 467 31.72 1.64 11.03
CA LYS A 467 30.63 1.88 11.99
C LYS A 467 29.22 1.61 11.43
N TRP A 468 29.09 1.38 10.12
CA TRP A 468 27.82 1.01 9.49
C TRP A 468 27.63 -0.50 9.40
N GLY A 469 28.60 -1.29 9.88
CA GLY A 469 28.54 -2.74 9.89
C GLY A 469 28.99 -3.35 8.56
N THR A 470 28.19 -4.28 8.06
CA THR A 470 28.48 -4.97 6.79
C THR A 470 27.94 -4.17 5.59
N PRO A 471 28.71 -4.00 4.51
CA PRO A 471 28.21 -3.35 3.29
C PRO A 471 27.05 -4.15 2.69
N PRO A 472 26.07 -3.47 2.05
CA PRO A 472 25.02 -4.16 1.35
C PRO A 472 25.58 -5.00 0.20
N ALA A 473 24.90 -6.10 -0.11
CA ALA A 473 25.27 -6.94 -1.23
C ALA A 473 25.22 -6.14 -2.54
N PRO A 474 26.28 -6.14 -3.37
CA PRO A 474 26.25 -5.49 -4.66
C PRO A 474 25.28 -6.21 -5.60
N VAL A 475 24.63 -5.45 -6.47
CA VAL A 475 23.84 -6.02 -7.57
C VAL A 475 24.74 -6.78 -8.54
N HIS A 476 24.18 -7.81 -9.20
CA HIS A 476 24.96 -8.68 -10.09
C HIS A 476 25.63 -7.94 -11.26
N GLN A 477 25.06 -6.82 -11.72
CA GLN A 477 25.61 -5.99 -12.78
C GLN A 477 25.63 -4.52 -12.34
N PRO A 478 26.69 -4.06 -11.66
CA PRO A 478 26.80 -2.69 -11.18
C PRO A 478 26.77 -1.69 -12.33
N GLY A 479 26.21 -0.52 -12.09
CA GLY A 479 26.02 0.52 -13.10
C GLY A 479 27.14 1.56 -13.11
N ILE A 480 27.30 2.24 -14.24
CA ILE A 480 28.20 3.39 -14.41
C ILE A 480 27.53 4.71 -14.01
N ALA A 481 26.19 4.73 -13.90
CA ALA A 481 25.44 5.90 -13.47
C ALA A 481 24.16 5.53 -12.70
N SER A 482 23.72 6.43 -11.83
CA SER A 482 22.36 6.43 -11.28
C SER A 482 21.73 7.81 -11.41
N VAL A 483 20.45 7.88 -11.75
CA VAL A 483 19.73 9.14 -11.92
C VAL A 483 18.43 9.11 -11.13
N LEU A 484 18.27 10.09 -10.25
CA LEU A 484 17.11 10.30 -9.40
C LEU A 484 16.43 11.62 -9.76
N TYR A 485 15.11 11.67 -9.67
CA TYR A 485 14.37 12.92 -9.84
C TYR A 485 13.50 13.18 -8.65
N SER A 486 13.61 14.37 -8.07
CA SER A 486 12.97 14.62 -6.79
C SER A 486 12.28 15.96 -6.65
N GLY A 487 11.03 15.90 -6.22
CA GLY A 487 10.25 17.06 -5.78
C GLY A 487 10.79 17.77 -4.54
N VAL A 488 11.73 17.17 -3.78
CA VAL A 488 12.37 17.81 -2.62
C VAL A 488 13.65 18.59 -2.98
N GLY A 489 13.87 18.84 -4.27
CA GLY A 489 14.92 19.74 -4.75
C GLY A 489 16.33 19.19 -4.52
N THR A 490 17.23 20.01 -3.96
CA THR A 490 18.63 19.65 -3.72
C THR A 490 18.84 18.76 -2.49
N TYR A 491 17.77 18.28 -1.83
CA TYR A 491 17.86 17.43 -0.63
C TYR A 491 18.87 16.28 -0.79
N TYR A 492 18.81 15.57 -1.92
CA TYR A 492 19.67 14.43 -2.19
C TYR A 492 21.12 14.79 -2.50
N SER A 493 21.45 16.07 -2.75
CA SER A 493 22.85 16.46 -2.91
C SER A 493 23.68 16.27 -1.64
N ARG A 494 23.01 16.12 -0.50
CA ARG A 494 23.61 15.86 0.82
C ARG A 494 23.65 14.37 1.19
N CYS A 495 23.12 13.48 0.35
CA CYS A 495 23.11 12.04 0.59
C CYS A 495 24.37 11.43 -0.02
N ALA A 496 25.50 11.59 0.66
CA ALA A 496 26.79 11.04 0.21
C ALA A 496 26.98 9.59 0.68
N PRO A 497 27.63 8.74 -0.13
CA PRO A 497 28.19 7.51 0.39
C PRO A 497 29.32 7.86 1.37
N GLY A 498 29.31 7.29 2.58
CA GLY A 498 30.32 7.57 3.62
C GLY A 498 30.12 8.90 4.38
N GLU A 499 31.18 9.36 5.08
CA GLU A 499 31.13 10.51 6.00
C GLU A 499 31.64 11.84 5.42
N GLU A 500 32.43 11.81 4.34
CA GLU A 500 33.20 12.98 3.85
C GLU A 500 32.81 13.47 2.45
N GLY A 501 31.53 13.41 2.10
CA GLY A 501 30.89 14.37 1.18
C GLY A 501 31.40 14.47 -0.28
N THR A 502 30.69 13.81 -1.19
CA THR A 502 30.06 14.41 -2.38
C THR A 502 28.81 13.57 -2.67
N GLY A 503 27.61 14.12 -2.48
CA GLY A 503 26.35 13.37 -2.67
C GLY A 503 25.94 13.28 -4.13
N TRP A 504 24.65 13.47 -4.39
CA TRP A 504 24.14 13.51 -5.75
C TRP A 504 24.44 14.87 -6.42
N THR A 505 24.93 14.84 -7.66
CA THR A 505 25.14 16.04 -8.46
C THR A 505 23.81 16.51 -9.02
N ILE A 506 23.37 17.69 -8.62
CA ILE A 506 22.14 18.28 -9.17
C ILE A 506 22.44 18.77 -10.58
N VAL A 507 21.70 18.24 -11.56
CA VAL A 507 21.84 18.64 -12.96
C VAL A 507 20.81 19.72 -13.25
N GLY A 508 21.23 20.81 -13.87
CA GLY A 508 20.31 21.84 -14.38
C GLY A 508 19.31 21.22 -15.36
N THR A 509 18.10 21.79 -15.46
CA THR A 509 17.10 21.31 -16.41
C THR A 509 16.42 22.49 -17.05
N ARG A 510 16.62 22.59 -18.37
CA ARG A 510 15.92 23.55 -19.20
C ARG A 510 14.57 22.95 -19.57
N THR A 511 13.49 23.63 -19.20
CA THR A 511 12.11 23.18 -19.42
C THR A 511 11.47 24.05 -20.49
N ALA A 512 10.77 23.41 -21.44
CA ALA A 512 9.83 24.05 -22.36
C ALA A 512 8.40 23.72 -21.93
N GLU A 513 7.54 24.74 -21.84
CA GLU A 513 6.15 24.58 -21.40
C GLU A 513 5.18 25.36 -22.30
N TRP A 514 4.04 24.74 -22.62
CA TRP A 514 2.96 25.32 -23.41
C TRP A 514 1.66 25.29 -22.61
N VAL A 515 0.84 26.33 -22.77
CA VAL A 515 -0.51 26.39 -22.20
C VAL A 515 -1.49 25.75 -23.16
N VAL A 516 -2.29 24.80 -22.65
CA VAL A 516 -3.34 24.16 -23.45
C VAL A 516 -4.50 25.14 -23.64
N PRO A 517 -4.92 25.42 -24.89
CA PRO A 517 -6.01 26.35 -25.14
C PRO A 517 -7.38 25.76 -24.73
N PHE A 518 -8.34 26.66 -24.49
CA PHE A 518 -9.73 26.29 -24.20
C PHE A 518 -10.51 25.81 -25.43
N HIS A 519 -10.00 26.06 -26.64
CA HIS A 519 -10.61 25.60 -27.88
C HIS A 519 -9.91 24.33 -28.37
N THR A 520 -10.65 23.50 -29.09
CA THR A 520 -10.11 22.30 -29.74
C THR A 520 -9.10 22.69 -30.80
N VAL A 521 -7.97 22.00 -30.84
CA VAL A 521 -6.92 22.19 -31.85
C VAL A 521 -7.14 21.20 -32.98
N GLU A 522 -7.32 21.71 -34.20
CA GLU A 522 -7.40 20.86 -35.39
C GLU A 522 -6.03 20.23 -35.68
N LEU A 523 -6.06 18.93 -35.93
CA LEU A 523 -4.88 18.16 -36.28
C LEU A 523 -4.67 18.18 -37.78
N ASP A 524 -3.39 18.17 -38.18
CA ASP A 524 -3.04 17.92 -39.57
C ASP A 524 -3.53 16.50 -39.95
N PRO A 525 -4.24 16.32 -41.08
CA PRO A 525 -4.73 15.01 -41.51
C PRO A 525 -3.65 13.94 -41.68
N GLN A 526 -2.38 14.33 -41.81
CA GLN A 526 -1.24 13.43 -41.92
C GLN A 526 -0.70 12.95 -40.57
N VAL A 527 -1.16 13.55 -39.46
CA VAL A 527 -0.76 13.16 -38.11
C VAL A 527 -1.60 11.99 -37.64
N GLU A 528 -0.90 10.91 -37.29
CA GLU A 528 -1.49 9.71 -36.72
C GLU A 528 -1.30 9.73 -35.19
N LEU A 529 -2.40 9.67 -34.44
CA LEU A 529 -2.36 9.49 -32.99
C LEU A 529 -2.10 8.03 -32.65
N LEU A 530 -1.22 7.80 -31.69
CA LEU A 530 -0.76 6.48 -31.29
C LEU A 530 -1.46 6.02 -30.02
N SER A 531 -1.98 4.79 -30.05
CA SER A 531 -2.31 4.03 -28.86
C SER A 531 -1.07 3.74 -28.01
N MET A 532 -1.27 3.18 -26.82
CA MET A 532 -0.16 2.76 -25.94
C MET A 532 0.82 1.81 -26.65
N GLU A 533 0.31 0.75 -27.30
CA GLU A 533 1.15 -0.26 -27.95
C GLU A 533 1.92 0.32 -29.14
N GLU A 534 1.29 1.21 -29.92
CA GLU A 534 1.94 1.87 -31.05
C GLU A 534 3.02 2.86 -30.59
N ALA A 535 2.78 3.58 -29.50
CA ALA A 535 3.76 4.47 -28.90
C ALA A 535 4.97 3.69 -28.35
N ILE A 536 4.74 2.55 -27.68
CA ILE A 536 5.81 1.64 -27.19
C ILE A 536 6.63 1.07 -28.35
N SER A 537 5.96 0.65 -29.43
CA SER A 537 6.61 0.13 -30.64
C SER A 537 7.50 1.20 -31.29
N THR A 538 6.97 2.42 -31.44
CA THR A 538 7.71 3.58 -31.98
C THR A 538 8.96 3.87 -31.14
N PHE A 539 8.82 3.85 -29.81
CA PHE A 539 9.93 4.04 -28.86
C PHE A 539 11.06 3.02 -29.03
N THR A 540 10.72 1.79 -29.43
CA THR A 540 11.67 0.68 -29.56
C THR A 540 12.41 0.74 -30.90
N ALA A 541 11.69 1.04 -31.98
CA ALA A 541 12.28 1.20 -33.31
C ALA A 541 13.30 2.35 -33.35
N ASP A 542 13.17 3.34 -32.47
CA ASP A 542 14.05 4.49 -32.38
C ASP A 542 15.44 4.21 -31.81
N ALA A 543 15.64 3.13 -31.05
CA ALA A 543 16.89 2.92 -30.29
C ALA A 543 18.17 2.98 -31.14
N THR A 544 18.11 2.50 -32.38
CA THR A 544 19.22 2.56 -33.34
C THR A 544 19.47 3.99 -33.83
N ARG A 545 18.40 4.70 -34.20
CA ARG A 545 18.48 6.09 -34.65
C ARG A 545 18.99 6.99 -33.53
N PHE A 546 18.45 6.85 -32.32
CA PHE A 546 18.89 7.57 -31.14
C PHE A 546 20.39 7.39 -30.87
N LYS A 547 20.92 6.17 -31.06
CA LYS A 547 22.36 5.92 -30.93
C LYS A 547 23.16 6.71 -31.99
N GLN A 548 22.72 6.72 -33.24
CA GLN A 548 23.38 7.47 -34.32
C GLN A 548 23.36 8.97 -34.03
N ASP A 549 22.22 9.50 -33.62
CA ASP A 549 22.07 10.92 -33.25
C ASP A 549 22.98 11.25 -32.06
N PHE A 550 23.04 10.38 -31.05
CA PHE A 550 23.92 10.54 -29.88
C PHE A 550 25.42 10.55 -30.25
N GLU A 551 25.85 9.70 -31.18
CA GLU A 551 27.22 9.66 -31.70
C GLU A 551 27.54 10.86 -32.61
N SER A 552 26.53 11.47 -33.23
CA SER A 552 26.70 12.63 -34.13
C SER A 552 26.99 13.96 -33.42
N LEU A 553 26.86 14.03 -32.09
CA LEU A 553 27.01 15.24 -31.28
C LEU A 553 28.44 15.82 -31.21
N GLY A 554 29.38 15.30 -32.01
CA GLY A 554 30.76 15.76 -32.11
C GLY A 554 31.65 15.38 -30.90
N LEU A 555 32.95 15.64 -30.99
CA LEU A 555 33.91 15.31 -29.92
C LEU A 555 33.84 16.33 -28.76
N THR A 556 34.02 15.85 -27.52
CA THR A 556 34.16 16.74 -26.35
C THR A 556 35.24 16.29 -25.39
N SER A 557 35.63 17.19 -24.49
CA SER A 557 36.55 16.93 -23.38
C SER A 557 35.94 16.12 -22.23
N TYR A 558 34.63 15.84 -22.27
CA TYR A 558 33.89 15.17 -21.20
C TYR A 558 33.26 13.89 -21.72
N ALA A 559 33.03 12.91 -20.85
CA ALA A 559 32.23 11.76 -21.25
C ALA A 559 30.76 12.21 -21.39
N ARG A 560 30.04 11.69 -22.38
CA ARG A 560 28.59 11.84 -22.44
C ARG A 560 27.95 10.52 -22.12
N PHE A 561 26.77 10.57 -21.50
CA PHE A 561 25.92 9.40 -21.44
C PHE A 561 24.47 9.75 -21.70
N ALA A 562 23.72 8.74 -22.17
CA ALA A 562 22.27 8.82 -22.34
C ALA A 562 21.66 7.45 -22.04
N PHE A 563 20.45 7.44 -21.48
CA PHE A 563 19.70 6.20 -21.36
C PHE A 563 19.12 5.82 -22.72
N GLN A 564 19.30 4.57 -23.13
CA GLN A 564 18.66 4.09 -24.35
C GLN A 564 17.15 3.99 -24.17
N PRO A 565 16.38 4.38 -25.20
CA PRO A 565 14.95 4.15 -25.20
C PRO A 565 14.66 2.65 -25.29
N THR A 566 13.72 2.15 -24.48
CA THR A 566 13.33 0.73 -24.49
C THR A 566 11.82 0.59 -24.33
N ALA A 567 11.26 -0.47 -24.93
CA ALA A 567 9.84 -0.84 -24.78
C ALA A 567 9.44 -0.94 -23.31
N GLY A 568 10.24 -1.66 -22.52
CA GLY A 568 9.96 -1.92 -21.11
C GLY A 568 9.88 -0.63 -20.29
N TRP A 569 10.79 0.33 -20.56
CA TRP A 569 10.75 1.62 -19.90
C TRP A 569 9.52 2.44 -20.29
N CYS A 570 9.20 2.49 -21.59
CA CYS A 570 8.04 3.21 -22.10
C CYS A 570 6.74 2.65 -21.48
N ARG A 571 6.59 1.32 -21.51
CA ARG A 571 5.46 0.61 -20.91
C ARG A 571 5.33 0.87 -19.41
N TYR A 572 6.44 0.80 -18.65
CA TYR A 572 6.44 1.09 -17.21
C TYR A 572 5.88 2.49 -16.91
N GLN A 573 6.29 3.51 -17.65
CA GLN A 573 5.81 4.88 -17.46
C GLN A 573 4.30 4.99 -17.68
N MET A 574 3.80 4.39 -18.76
CA MET A 574 2.40 4.49 -19.13
C MET A 574 1.47 3.74 -18.16
N ILE A 575 1.85 2.51 -17.77
CA ILE A 575 1.09 1.72 -16.78
C ILE A 575 1.02 2.46 -15.44
N ARG A 576 2.15 3.01 -14.98
CA ARG A 576 2.21 3.73 -13.71
C ARG A 576 1.21 4.89 -13.65
N ASP A 577 1.01 5.59 -14.76
CA ASP A 577 0.12 6.75 -14.82
C ASP A 577 -1.36 6.32 -15.01
N GLN A 578 -1.63 5.19 -15.69
CA GLN A 578 -2.97 4.59 -15.75
C GLN A 578 -3.49 4.15 -14.37
N GLU A 579 -2.60 3.64 -13.52
CA GLU A 579 -2.94 3.23 -12.14
C GLU A 579 -3.22 4.42 -11.22
N SER A 580 -2.99 5.67 -11.66
CA SER A 580 -3.38 6.84 -10.87
C SER A 580 -4.90 6.81 -10.63
N PRO A 581 -5.39 7.11 -9.40
CA PRO A 581 -6.83 7.12 -9.12
C PRO A 581 -7.67 7.98 -10.06
N VAL A 582 -7.03 8.94 -10.74
CA VAL A 582 -7.67 9.79 -11.75
C VAL A 582 -7.99 9.03 -13.05
N TYR A 583 -7.20 8.04 -13.44
CA TYR A 583 -7.30 7.33 -14.73
C TYR A 583 -7.77 5.88 -14.62
N VAL A 584 -7.84 5.30 -13.41
CA VAL A 584 -8.36 3.93 -13.20
C VAL A 584 -9.75 3.74 -13.80
N ALA A 585 -10.64 4.73 -13.67
CA ALA A 585 -12.01 4.65 -14.20
C ALA A 585 -12.14 4.99 -15.69
N SER A 586 -11.18 5.72 -16.26
CA SER A 586 -11.20 6.17 -17.66
C SER A 586 -9.76 6.43 -18.14
N PRO A 587 -9.08 5.40 -18.68
CA PRO A 587 -7.69 5.54 -19.08
C PRO A 587 -7.55 6.42 -20.33
N PRO A 588 -6.45 7.18 -20.45
CA PRO A 588 -6.20 8.01 -21.63
C PRO A 588 -6.13 7.19 -22.92
N LYS A 589 -6.71 7.72 -23.99
CA LYS A 589 -6.82 7.02 -25.29
C LYS A 589 -5.53 6.99 -26.09
N PHE A 590 -4.74 8.07 -26.02
CA PHE A 590 -3.57 8.28 -26.87
C PHE A 590 -2.33 8.61 -26.06
N TRP A 591 -1.17 8.16 -26.52
CA TRP A 591 0.10 8.25 -25.79
C TRP A 591 1.25 8.76 -26.66
N GLY A 592 0.98 8.99 -27.95
CA GLY A 592 1.95 9.50 -28.89
C GLY A 592 1.28 10.00 -30.16
N ALA A 593 2.08 10.59 -31.03
CA ALA A 593 1.68 10.93 -32.39
C ALA A 593 2.88 10.76 -33.32
N ARG A 594 2.63 10.41 -34.58
CA ARG A 594 3.66 10.36 -35.62
C ARG A 594 3.18 11.01 -36.92
N ILE A 595 4.13 11.44 -37.73
CA ILE A 595 3.91 12.01 -39.06
C ILE A 595 5.04 11.57 -39.99
N GLN A 596 4.69 11.25 -41.23
CA GLN A 596 5.68 11.04 -42.29
C GLN A 596 6.18 12.40 -42.76
N TYR A 597 7.46 12.69 -42.59
CA TYR A 597 8.07 13.94 -43.03
C TYR A 597 9.26 13.65 -43.95
N GLY A 598 9.08 13.88 -45.25
CA GLY A 598 10.03 13.42 -46.26
C GLY A 598 10.14 11.89 -46.27
N SER A 599 11.37 11.35 -46.21
CA SER A 599 11.63 9.91 -46.16
C SER A 599 11.62 9.32 -44.75
N GLU A 600 11.44 10.14 -43.71
CA GLU A 600 11.55 9.71 -42.32
C GLU A 600 10.23 9.85 -41.56
N ILE A 601 10.09 9.04 -40.50
CA ILE A 601 8.98 9.14 -39.55
C ILE A 601 9.43 10.01 -38.39
N HIS A 602 8.72 11.11 -38.16
CA HIS A 602 8.88 11.96 -36.98
C HIS A 602 7.75 11.67 -36.01
N TYR A 603 8.02 11.77 -34.70
CA TYR A 603 7.05 11.37 -33.68
C TYR A 603 7.28 12.10 -32.36
N ILE A 604 6.24 12.11 -31.53
CA ILE A 604 6.27 12.61 -30.15
C ILE A 604 5.53 11.62 -29.26
N VAL A 605 6.13 11.23 -28.13
CA VAL A 605 5.54 10.31 -27.15
C VAL A 605 5.42 11.03 -25.82
N TRP A 606 4.29 10.85 -25.13
CA TRP A 606 3.99 11.55 -23.89
C TRP A 606 3.36 10.65 -22.82
N THR A 607 3.28 11.20 -21.61
CA THR A 607 2.59 10.62 -20.47
C THR A 607 1.76 11.67 -19.73
N TYR A 608 0.85 11.23 -18.86
CA TYR A 608 -0.14 12.08 -18.21
C TYR A 608 0.16 12.32 -16.73
N ARG A 609 0.06 13.57 -16.29
CA ARG A 609 0.28 13.94 -14.88
C ARG A 609 -0.95 14.62 -14.29
N PRO A 610 -1.72 13.91 -13.44
CA PRO A 610 -2.96 14.42 -12.87
C PRO A 610 -2.78 15.36 -11.66
N SER A 611 -1.58 15.87 -11.39
CA SER A 611 -1.26 16.61 -10.15
C SER A 611 -2.00 17.95 -10.01
N ASN A 612 -2.52 18.23 -8.81
CA ASN A 612 -3.19 19.48 -8.44
C ASN A 612 -2.24 20.65 -8.11
N ASP A 613 -0.92 20.53 -8.32
CA ASP A 613 0.02 21.65 -8.07
C ASP A 613 1.19 21.68 -9.09
N PRO A 614 1.33 22.73 -9.92
CA PRO A 614 0.44 23.89 -10.04
C PRO A 614 -0.77 23.67 -10.97
N ALA A 615 -0.73 22.65 -11.83
CA ALA A 615 -1.83 22.26 -12.73
C ALA A 615 -1.59 20.85 -13.33
N PRO A 616 -2.65 20.11 -13.72
CA PRO A 616 -2.51 18.86 -14.45
C PRO A 616 -1.82 19.12 -15.79
N LYS A 617 -0.84 18.30 -16.13
CA LYS A 617 -0.01 18.48 -17.32
C LYS A 617 0.29 17.19 -18.08
N VAL A 618 0.54 17.29 -19.38
CA VAL A 618 1.09 16.22 -20.21
C VAL A 618 2.60 16.42 -20.31
N ILE A 619 3.37 15.34 -20.17
CA ILE A 619 4.84 15.38 -20.19
C ILE A 619 5.32 14.62 -21.42
N VAL A 620 6.12 15.28 -22.27
CA VAL A 620 6.79 14.65 -23.41
C VAL A 620 7.97 13.82 -22.91
N VAL A 621 7.96 12.52 -23.22
CA VAL A 621 8.95 11.54 -22.71
C VAL A 621 9.91 11.03 -23.78
N ASN A 622 9.58 11.23 -25.05
CA ASN A 622 10.50 11.07 -26.19
C ASN A 622 10.00 11.89 -27.38
N LEU A 623 10.93 12.35 -28.20
CA LEU A 623 10.67 13.23 -29.34
C LEU A 623 11.71 13.00 -30.41
N CYS A 624 11.24 12.79 -31.63
CA CYS A 624 12.04 12.87 -32.84
C CYS A 624 11.35 13.82 -33.82
N ALA A 625 11.91 15.02 -34.00
CA ALA A 625 11.34 16.05 -34.85
C ALA A 625 12.41 17.04 -35.33
N THR A 626 12.20 17.64 -36.51
CA THR A 626 12.88 18.86 -36.94
C THR A 626 12.06 20.09 -36.56
N SER A 627 12.65 21.27 -36.70
CA SER A 627 11.95 22.55 -36.51
C SER A 627 10.71 22.70 -37.39
N GLU A 628 10.65 22.06 -38.56
CA GLU A 628 9.45 22.10 -39.42
C GLU A 628 8.36 21.12 -38.99
N SER A 629 8.72 19.90 -38.55
CA SER A 629 7.72 18.89 -38.16
C SER A 629 7.21 19.06 -36.72
N PHE A 630 8.01 19.69 -35.86
CA PHE A 630 7.71 19.83 -34.43
C PHE A 630 6.37 20.54 -34.17
N PRO A 631 6.01 21.65 -34.85
CA PRO A 631 4.72 22.31 -34.65
C PRO A 631 3.51 21.40 -34.90
N CYS A 632 3.57 20.51 -35.90
CA CYS A 632 2.47 19.58 -36.20
C CYS A 632 2.32 18.52 -35.10
N LEU A 633 3.44 17.94 -34.64
CA LEU A 633 3.45 16.97 -33.54
C LEU A 633 3.00 17.59 -32.21
N LEU A 634 3.43 18.82 -31.92
CA LEU A 634 3.01 19.55 -30.72
C LEU A 634 1.50 19.76 -30.67
N LYS A 635 0.86 20.09 -31.81
CA LYS A 635 -0.61 20.22 -31.88
C LYS A 635 -1.32 18.92 -31.47
N ALA A 636 -0.76 17.76 -31.81
CA ALA A 636 -1.31 16.48 -31.38
C ALA A 636 -1.27 16.29 -29.86
N VAL A 637 -0.14 16.62 -29.22
CA VAL A 637 -0.03 16.57 -27.75
C VAL A 637 -0.99 17.54 -27.09
N ILE A 638 -1.11 18.76 -27.62
CA ILE A 638 -2.03 19.78 -27.10
C ILE A 638 -3.48 19.34 -27.24
N SER A 639 -3.85 18.72 -28.37
CA SER A 639 -5.20 18.19 -28.60
C SER A 639 -5.53 17.05 -27.64
N ALA A 640 -4.59 16.11 -27.43
CA ALA A 640 -4.73 15.06 -26.43
C ALA A 640 -4.84 15.63 -25.01
N ALA A 641 -3.97 16.58 -24.64
CA ALA A 641 -4.01 17.26 -23.36
C ALA A 641 -5.36 17.96 -23.12
N HIS A 642 -5.89 18.64 -24.14
CA HIS A 642 -7.21 19.27 -24.08
C HIS A 642 -8.33 18.24 -23.85
N GLY A 643 -8.35 17.15 -24.62
CA GLY A 643 -9.33 16.07 -24.46
C GLY A 643 -9.34 15.45 -23.07
N GLU A 644 -8.16 15.29 -22.47
CA GLU A 644 -7.96 14.75 -21.12
C GLU A 644 -7.97 15.83 -20.02
N LYS A 645 -8.40 17.08 -20.33
CA LYS A 645 -8.55 18.21 -19.40
C LYS A 645 -7.26 18.65 -18.68
N HIS A 646 -6.11 18.46 -19.31
CA HIS A 646 -4.83 18.99 -18.84
C HIS A 646 -4.65 20.44 -19.28
N GLN A 647 -3.92 21.22 -18.47
CA GLN A 647 -3.76 22.66 -18.69
C GLN A 647 -2.41 23.02 -19.30
N LEU A 648 -1.41 22.14 -19.18
CA LEU A 648 -0.05 22.39 -19.62
C LEU A 648 0.51 21.19 -20.39
N VAL A 649 1.34 21.45 -21.38
CA VAL A 649 2.25 20.48 -21.99
C VAL A 649 3.66 20.86 -21.60
N GLU A 650 4.48 19.89 -21.22
CA GLU A 650 5.83 20.12 -20.71
C GLU A 650 6.84 19.17 -21.35
N ALA A 651 8.01 19.69 -21.72
CA ALA A 651 9.13 18.93 -22.26
C ALA A 651 10.45 19.38 -21.62
N TRP A 652 11.40 18.47 -21.45
CA TRP A 652 12.65 18.72 -20.73
C TRP A 652 13.88 18.48 -21.59
N ASN A 653 14.87 19.37 -21.49
CA ASN A 653 16.14 19.24 -22.20
C ASN A 653 15.94 18.94 -23.70
N LEU A 654 14.98 19.62 -24.33
CA LEU A 654 14.81 19.57 -25.78
C LEU A 654 16.09 20.03 -26.47
N ASP A 655 16.32 19.48 -27.65
CA ASP A 655 17.47 19.83 -28.48
C ASP A 655 17.46 21.34 -28.77
N ALA A 656 18.64 21.96 -28.68
CA ALA A 656 18.84 23.38 -28.96
C ALA A 656 18.36 23.76 -30.37
N GLN A 657 18.39 22.83 -31.34
CA GLN A 657 17.89 23.07 -32.69
C GLN A 657 16.38 23.41 -32.74
N LEU A 658 15.62 22.97 -31.72
CA LEU A 658 14.17 23.20 -31.64
C LEU A 658 13.80 24.52 -30.95
N GLU A 659 14.76 25.28 -30.41
CA GLU A 659 14.48 26.51 -29.64
C GLU A 659 13.63 27.51 -30.41
N GLY A 660 13.95 27.76 -31.69
CA GLY A 660 13.16 28.65 -32.55
C GLY A 660 11.71 28.16 -32.71
N ALA A 661 11.51 26.87 -32.97
CA ALA A 661 10.18 26.27 -33.13
C ALA A 661 9.39 26.28 -31.81
N ILE A 662 10.05 26.15 -30.66
CA ILE A 662 9.42 26.26 -29.33
C ILE A 662 8.87 27.68 -29.14
N GLU A 663 9.65 28.72 -29.44
CA GLU A 663 9.22 30.11 -29.30
C GLU A 663 8.09 30.46 -30.28
N GLU A 664 8.18 30.03 -31.54
CA GLU A 664 7.16 30.25 -32.57
C GLU A 664 5.81 29.60 -32.21
N THR A 665 5.85 28.45 -31.54
CA THR A 665 4.65 27.74 -31.06
C THR A 665 4.12 28.28 -29.73
N GLY A 666 4.69 29.37 -29.22
CA GLY A 666 4.26 30.02 -27.98
C GLY A 666 4.75 29.32 -26.70
N GLY A 667 5.73 28.42 -26.83
CA GLY A 667 6.37 27.74 -25.71
C GLY A 667 7.24 28.69 -24.89
N ARG A 668 7.28 28.46 -23.58
CA ARG A 668 8.14 29.21 -22.65
C ARG A 668 9.29 28.34 -22.22
N ILE A 669 10.50 28.86 -22.38
CA ILE A 669 11.72 28.18 -21.95
C ILE A 669 12.23 28.81 -20.65
N TYR A 670 12.51 27.98 -19.65
CA TYR A 670 13.05 28.44 -18.37
C TYR A 670 13.90 27.38 -17.67
N GLU A 671 14.80 27.85 -16.78
CA GLU A 671 15.54 26.97 -15.86
C GLU A 671 14.64 26.55 -14.70
N ARG A 672 14.51 25.23 -14.52
CA ARG A 672 13.68 24.64 -13.48
C ARG A 672 14.32 24.80 -12.11
N THR A 673 13.53 25.09 -11.07
CA THR A 673 14.02 25.28 -9.69
C THR A 673 13.52 24.24 -8.67
N GLY A 674 12.61 23.36 -9.06
CA GLY A 674 12.11 22.23 -8.24
C GLY A 674 11.90 20.99 -9.09
N GLN A 675 11.75 19.79 -8.52
CA GLN A 675 11.77 18.54 -9.30
C GLN A 675 13.05 18.41 -10.15
N LEU A 676 14.20 18.58 -9.50
CA LEU A 676 15.49 18.59 -10.18
C LEU A 676 16.02 17.16 -10.36
N PRO A 677 16.69 16.88 -11.49
CA PRO A 677 17.52 15.70 -11.60
C PRO A 677 18.69 15.75 -10.63
N ALA A 678 18.98 14.59 -10.09
CA ALA A 678 20.15 14.27 -9.31
C ALA A 678 20.85 13.12 -10.05
N LEU A 679 22.09 13.36 -10.49
CA LEU A 679 22.94 12.38 -11.16
C LEU A 679 24.03 11.92 -10.20
N ARG A 680 24.29 10.63 -10.22
CA ARG A 680 25.53 10.05 -9.73
C ARG A 680 26.24 9.33 -10.86
N TRP A 681 27.51 9.68 -11.07
CA TRP A 681 28.42 9.01 -12.00
C TRP A 681 29.39 8.13 -11.21
N TYR A 682 29.58 6.89 -11.67
CA TYR A 682 30.49 5.90 -11.08
C TYR A 682 31.64 5.51 -12.01
N GLY A 683 31.69 6.04 -13.23
CA GLY A 683 32.79 5.81 -14.16
C GLY A 683 34.09 6.53 -13.76
N SER A 684 35.16 6.25 -14.49
CA SER A 684 36.52 6.78 -14.25
C SER A 684 36.62 8.30 -14.38
N GLU A 685 35.73 8.92 -15.16
CA GLU A 685 35.74 10.32 -15.57
C GLU A 685 35.10 11.22 -14.50
N ARG A 686 35.67 11.21 -13.28
CA ARG A 686 35.12 11.86 -12.08
C ARG A 686 34.74 13.33 -12.30
N GLY A 687 33.43 13.61 -12.39
CA GLY A 687 32.87 14.96 -12.46
C GLY A 687 32.93 15.63 -13.84
N GLN A 688 33.35 14.90 -14.87
CA GLN A 688 33.53 15.36 -16.23
C GLN A 688 32.57 14.64 -17.17
N VAL A 689 31.27 14.76 -16.87
CA VAL A 689 30.22 13.97 -17.53
C VAL A 689 28.98 14.78 -17.84
N ASP A 690 28.54 14.68 -19.09
CA ASP A 690 27.34 15.33 -19.61
C ASP A 690 26.21 14.32 -19.83
N TRP A 691 25.01 14.67 -19.38
CA TRP A 691 23.83 13.83 -19.53
C TRP A 691 22.91 14.29 -20.65
N VAL A 692 22.80 13.50 -21.73
CA VAL A 692 22.20 13.90 -23.00
C VAL A 692 20.90 13.14 -23.31
N GLY A 693 20.06 13.76 -24.16
CA GLY A 693 18.85 13.18 -24.77
C GLY A 693 17.57 13.52 -24.03
N ASN A 694 16.43 13.49 -24.73
CA ASN A 694 15.09 13.67 -24.14
C ASN A 694 14.41 12.34 -23.80
N ASN A 695 15.16 11.23 -23.73
CA ASN A 695 14.68 9.94 -23.20
C ASN A 695 14.59 9.95 -21.66
N LYS A 696 14.11 11.08 -21.14
CA LYS A 696 14.12 11.49 -19.73
C LYS A 696 12.67 11.52 -19.19
N LEU A 697 12.26 10.35 -18.68
CA LEU A 697 11.63 10.12 -17.34
C LEU A 697 10.24 10.79 -17.05
N HIS A 698 9.48 10.44 -16.00
CA HIS A 698 9.67 10.88 -14.59
C HIS A 698 8.57 10.46 -13.62
N TRP A 699 8.89 10.07 -12.36
CA TRP A 699 8.27 10.53 -11.07
C TRP A 699 8.68 9.62 -9.88
N CYS A 700 9.34 10.21 -8.84
CA CYS A 700 9.46 9.72 -7.45
C CYS A 700 8.48 10.37 -6.52
#